data_AF-A0A7K1W7N7-F1
#
_entry.id   AF-A0A7K1W7N7-F1
#
_cell.length_a   1.000
_cell.length_b   1.000
_cell.length_c   1.000
_cell.angle_alpha   90.00
_cell.angle_beta   90.00
_cell.angle_gamma   90.00
#
_symmetry.space_group_name_H-M   'P 1'
#
loop_
_entity.id
_entity.type
_entity.pdbx_description
1 polymer ?
#
loop_
_entity_poly.entity_id
_entity_poly.type
_entity_poly.pdbx_seq_one_letter_code
_entity_poly.pdbx_strand_id
1 'polypeptide(L)'
;MGTAQQHDRHTAGKRLLSLFSAAAVTFAASVAFVTGAAPAAADPIESCTPAVGAIVAVDFGPFGGGVVRGCDTTPTTGYELLRDGGFTTEGTRHDGPGFICRIGNGAFNSGTRYPTPATEDCVLTPQATAYWSYWIASPGQASWSYSPLGAMDRKPKAGDVDAWVFGGTDVGGTTGRPTFTPDDVRAGGGATPTPSGTPTDGPDVPVGKIDVPAAARWVTQQLHDGSHVVDEGSEAPDYFLTTEAAYALAAAGGGSPALDKVVARLASGATEYAYAAGPQEAPDATAAARLALVAAITEGDPRNFGGHDLLGDLEKNVCQAGPGPGCTAKGDFRGASYGDAQALAVLALLRGGVAPPAETVTRLTQLVCEDGSVTSILIGPGEFCDGDPMTTGLVALVLDEAGGHDTTVARSVAYLKKAQLRSGAFPAYNGSAVGSVAATAYAAQALRALGEVRAADAAVWWLSREQLADGGFGFDEGAEEPALYATAPAVLAGSSTSLVTLTAKVPEPTDPPTTPPTVPPTTPPTTPPTTPPSGDGPDLKKGVAYLTSSANLHQGRYYTAGGPTGRADFGLTVDGAFALAATGHDNDALRTIVDFLDRGGKDGEARTVHDWTNAGSAHAMGGSMGKAALLAQVVERDPRDFGGKDLIAGLADAVCTAKSAAPDRSCADKGSYSYAMSVFGQSLGVIAQVRAGETKAAEAPIGYLAGLQHPSSGAWPSLVPPTGDADVDSTAMAAMALDLVPGDAHAAAVDKALAWIASKQLKGGGFPGAAGNSVNSAALAVQGLSLDAEKYGRQITKALKFLASQQNTDGGFNVAEEGQRGSDLRASTQAVGGSTGISFGVLTRSLAGTTPNPVPTPSTTPVIVTPGDSAGSAGGPGVVNAGGPGSGGGGLASTGGQALGLAAAAAVLVLAGWGGVVATRKRRTAVGGDL
;
A
#
# COMPACT_ATOMS: atom_id res chain seq x y z
N MET A 1 -71.22 9.35 48.45
CA MET A 1 -71.26 10.09 47.16
C MET A 1 -70.06 11.04 47.13
N GLY A 2 -69.56 11.44 45.96
CA GLY A 2 -68.79 12.70 45.84
C GLY A 2 -67.25 12.67 45.83
N THR A 3 -66.56 11.55 45.55
CA THR A 3 -65.08 11.53 45.43
C THR A 3 -64.52 11.05 44.09
N ALA A 4 -65.35 10.53 43.17
CA ALA A 4 -64.88 9.98 41.90
C ALA A 4 -64.51 11.05 40.83
N GLN A 5 -65.14 12.22 40.86
CA GLN A 5 -65.18 13.14 39.71
C GLN A 5 -63.98 14.12 39.62
N GLN A 6 -63.00 14.02 40.52
CA GLN A 6 -61.88 14.97 40.60
C GLN A 6 -60.55 14.41 40.05
N HIS A 7 -60.43 13.09 39.90
CA HIS A 7 -59.20 12.45 39.37
C HIS A 7 -59.07 12.54 37.84
N ASP A 8 -60.17 12.50 37.09
CA ASP A 8 -60.14 12.47 35.62
C ASP A 8 -59.61 13.78 35.01
N ARG A 9 -59.90 14.94 35.64
CA ARG A 9 -59.49 16.26 35.12
C ARG A 9 -57.96 16.46 35.13
N HIS A 10 -57.26 15.98 36.17
CA HIS A 10 -55.79 16.08 36.19
C HIS A 10 -55.10 15.10 35.24
N THR A 11 -55.73 13.94 34.97
CA THR A 11 -55.18 12.93 34.05
C THR A 11 -55.31 13.33 32.59
N ALA A 12 -56.42 14.00 32.22
CA ALA A 12 -56.62 14.53 30.87
C ALA A 12 -55.60 15.63 30.51
N GLY A 13 -55.37 16.60 31.40
CA GLY A 13 -54.45 17.72 31.14
C GLY A 13 -53.02 17.27 30.85
N LYS A 14 -52.48 16.33 31.64
CA LYS A 14 -51.13 15.78 31.40
C LYS A 14 -51.02 15.01 30.07
N ARG A 15 -52.08 14.33 29.61
CA ARG A 15 -52.10 13.64 28.32
C ARG A 15 -52.17 14.60 27.13
N LEU A 16 -52.87 15.72 27.23
CA LEU A 16 -52.86 16.73 26.15
C LEU A 16 -51.49 17.39 26.00
N LEU A 17 -50.83 17.81 27.11
CA LEU A 17 -49.50 18.40 27.00
C LEU A 17 -48.47 17.43 26.41
N SER A 18 -48.46 16.14 26.82
CA SER A 18 -47.52 15.18 26.24
C SER A 18 -47.81 14.86 24.77
N LEU A 19 -49.07 14.91 24.33
CA LEU A 19 -49.43 14.80 22.91
C LEU A 19 -48.97 16.02 22.09
N PHE A 20 -49.12 17.24 22.62
CA PHE A 20 -48.60 18.44 21.95
C PHE A 20 -47.07 18.47 21.88
N SER A 21 -46.36 18.06 22.94
CA SER A 21 -44.89 17.94 22.91
C SER A 21 -44.43 16.87 21.91
N ALA A 22 -45.09 15.70 21.88
CA ALA A 22 -44.77 14.65 20.91
C ALA A 22 -45.02 15.11 19.46
N ALA A 23 -46.13 15.82 19.20
CA ALA A 23 -46.45 16.38 17.90
C ALA A 23 -45.47 17.49 17.46
N ALA A 24 -45.00 18.33 18.39
CA ALA A 24 -43.98 19.34 18.09
C ALA A 24 -42.63 18.71 17.73
N VAL A 25 -42.20 17.67 18.46
CA VAL A 25 -40.96 16.92 18.18
C VAL A 25 -41.05 16.15 16.86
N THR A 26 -42.18 15.49 16.57
CA THR A 26 -42.34 14.81 15.26
C THR A 26 -42.51 15.78 14.11
N PHE A 27 -43.10 16.97 14.30
CA PHE A 27 -43.15 18.01 13.26
C PHE A 27 -41.75 18.60 12.99
N ALA A 28 -40.96 18.88 14.03
CA ALA A 28 -39.57 19.33 13.88
C ALA A 28 -38.70 18.27 13.17
N ALA A 29 -38.81 17.00 13.55
CA ALA A 29 -38.15 15.90 12.85
C ALA A 29 -38.65 15.77 11.39
N SER A 30 -39.95 15.94 11.14
CA SER A 30 -40.51 15.89 9.78
C SER A 30 -39.99 17.03 8.90
N VAL A 31 -39.82 18.24 9.45
CA VAL A 31 -39.17 19.35 8.74
C VAL A 31 -37.71 19.00 8.43
N ALA A 32 -36.96 18.48 9.40
CA ALA A 32 -35.56 18.05 9.23
C ALA A 32 -35.36 16.87 8.26
N PHE A 33 -36.40 16.07 7.97
CA PHE A 33 -36.38 15.02 6.94
C PHE A 33 -36.94 15.47 5.57
N VAL A 34 -37.63 16.61 5.50
CA VAL A 34 -38.15 17.19 4.23
C VAL A 34 -37.20 18.26 3.68
N THR A 35 -36.46 18.97 4.55
CA THR A 35 -35.19 19.57 4.14
C THR A 35 -34.16 18.44 4.08
N GLY A 36 -33.86 17.94 2.88
CA GLY A 36 -32.68 17.09 2.69
C GLY A 36 -31.45 17.80 3.23
N ALA A 37 -30.47 17.04 3.74
CA ALA A 37 -29.21 17.60 4.21
C ALA A 37 -28.64 18.52 3.12
N ALA A 38 -28.27 19.75 3.50
CA ALA A 38 -27.62 20.65 2.57
C ALA A 38 -26.37 19.95 2.00
N PRO A 39 -26.06 20.12 0.69
CA PRO A 39 -24.79 19.64 0.17
C PRO A 39 -23.66 20.22 1.02
N ALA A 40 -22.60 19.45 1.24
CA ALA A 40 -21.42 19.91 1.96
C ALA A 40 -20.95 21.22 1.32
N ALA A 41 -21.15 22.31 2.04
CA ALA A 41 -20.71 23.63 1.62
C ALA A 41 -19.28 23.79 2.13
N ALA A 42 -18.38 24.17 1.23
CA ALA A 42 -17.00 24.48 1.57
C ALA A 42 -16.95 25.38 2.80
N ASP A 43 -16.03 25.07 3.72
CA ASP A 43 -15.69 26.01 4.78
C ASP A 43 -15.26 27.35 4.15
N PRO A 44 -15.48 28.49 4.83
CA PRO A 44 -14.95 29.77 4.37
C PRO A 44 -13.44 29.65 4.14
N ILE A 45 -12.92 30.17 3.01
CA ILE A 45 -11.51 29.99 2.62
C ILE A 45 -10.56 30.51 3.71
N GLU A 46 -10.96 31.56 4.42
CA GLU A 46 -10.27 32.14 5.57
C GLU A 46 -10.20 31.24 6.83
N SER A 47 -11.04 30.20 6.92
CA SER A 47 -10.99 29.19 8.00
C SER A 47 -9.85 28.19 7.80
N CYS A 48 -9.45 27.93 6.55
CA CYS A 48 -8.28 27.13 6.24
C CYS A 48 -7.02 27.99 6.38
N THR A 49 -6.21 27.66 7.37
CA THR A 49 -5.00 28.40 7.75
C THR A 49 -3.78 27.47 7.74
N PRO A 50 -2.55 28.00 7.81
CA PRO A 50 -1.35 27.18 7.96
C PRO A 50 -1.26 26.29 9.22
N ALA A 51 -2.31 26.26 10.06
CA ALA A 51 -2.44 25.39 11.22
C ALA A 51 -3.83 24.71 11.35
N VAL A 52 -4.75 24.90 10.40
CA VAL A 52 -6.12 24.32 10.40
C VAL A 52 -6.59 24.06 8.97
N GLY A 53 -7.06 22.85 8.67
CA GLY A 53 -7.62 22.51 7.36
C GLY A 53 -6.62 22.49 6.20
N ALA A 54 -7.13 22.30 4.99
CA ALA A 54 -6.37 22.40 3.75
C ALA A 54 -7.24 23.03 2.65
N ILE A 55 -6.60 23.57 1.60
CA ILE A 55 -7.30 24.22 0.48
C ILE A 55 -7.12 23.39 -0.79
N VAL A 56 -8.21 23.16 -1.51
CA VAL A 56 -8.21 22.59 -2.86
C VAL A 56 -8.41 23.67 -3.90
N ALA A 57 -7.69 23.57 -5.00
CA ALA A 57 -7.86 24.35 -6.22
C ALA A 57 -8.23 23.44 -7.40
N VAL A 58 -9.09 23.90 -8.30
CA VAL A 58 -9.43 23.19 -9.53
C VAL A 58 -9.41 24.17 -10.69
N ASP A 59 -8.60 23.89 -11.71
CA ASP A 59 -8.47 24.73 -12.89
C ASP A 59 -9.51 24.34 -13.96
N PHE A 60 -10.52 25.19 -14.13
CA PHE A 60 -11.49 25.07 -15.22
C PHE A 60 -11.09 25.84 -16.49
N GLY A 61 -9.89 26.42 -16.56
CA GLY A 61 -9.33 27.10 -17.74
C GLY A 61 -9.48 26.33 -19.07
N PRO A 62 -9.18 25.01 -19.13
CA PRO A 62 -9.41 24.17 -20.30
C PRO A 62 -10.86 24.13 -20.80
N PHE A 63 -11.83 24.50 -19.95
CA PHE A 63 -13.27 24.54 -20.24
C PHE A 63 -13.82 25.97 -20.32
N GLY A 64 -12.94 26.99 -20.41
CA GLY A 64 -13.32 28.40 -20.47
C GLY A 64 -13.63 29.05 -19.11
N GLY A 65 -13.26 28.39 -18.01
CA GLY A 65 -13.33 28.93 -16.65
C GLY A 65 -11.99 29.49 -16.17
N GLY A 66 -11.72 29.30 -14.88
CA GLY A 66 -10.44 29.58 -14.24
C GLY A 66 -10.33 28.77 -12.95
N VAL A 67 -9.34 29.12 -12.11
CA VAL A 67 -9.10 28.41 -10.85
C VAL A 67 -10.20 28.73 -9.83
N VAL A 68 -10.95 27.70 -9.41
CA VAL A 68 -11.90 27.77 -8.30
C VAL A 68 -11.26 27.12 -7.07
N ARG A 69 -11.55 27.64 -5.87
CA ARG A 69 -11.00 27.16 -4.60
C ARG A 69 -12.08 26.64 -3.66
N GLY A 70 -11.69 25.68 -2.81
CA GLY A 70 -12.47 25.15 -1.70
C GLY A 70 -11.61 24.99 -0.45
N CYS A 71 -12.25 24.96 0.71
CA CYS A 71 -11.62 24.73 2.01
C CYS A 71 -12.40 23.65 2.76
N ASP A 72 -11.67 22.77 3.43
CA ASP A 72 -12.17 21.83 4.44
C ASP A 72 -11.27 21.99 5.67
N THR A 73 -11.87 22.26 6.84
CA THR A 73 -11.11 22.40 8.10
C THR A 73 -10.66 21.08 8.72
N THR A 74 -11.18 19.93 8.26
CA THR A 74 -10.98 18.59 8.83
C THR A 74 -10.79 17.42 7.82
N PRO A 75 -10.12 17.58 6.66
CA PRO A 75 -10.05 16.53 5.64
C PRO A 75 -9.25 15.31 6.14
N THR A 76 -9.76 14.10 5.90
CA THR A 76 -9.00 12.86 6.18
C THR A 76 -8.31 12.30 4.94
N THR A 77 -8.82 12.64 3.74
CA THR A 77 -8.23 12.30 2.43
C THR A 77 -8.28 13.48 1.46
N GLY A 78 -7.45 13.47 0.41
CA GLY A 78 -7.49 14.47 -0.67
C GLY A 78 -8.79 14.43 -1.49
N TYR A 79 -9.44 13.27 -1.56
CA TYR A 79 -10.76 13.12 -2.18
C TYR A 79 -11.87 13.77 -1.35
N GLU A 80 -11.79 13.69 -0.03
CA GLU A 80 -12.70 14.41 0.87
C GLU A 80 -12.45 15.92 0.82
N LEU A 81 -11.20 16.35 0.88
CA LEU A 81 -10.83 17.75 0.69
C LEU A 81 -11.38 18.34 -0.63
N LEU A 82 -11.37 17.57 -1.73
CA LEU A 82 -12.04 17.96 -2.97
C LEU A 82 -13.57 18.02 -2.82
N ARG A 83 -14.20 16.97 -2.28
CA ARG A 83 -15.66 16.86 -2.12
C ARG A 83 -16.22 17.95 -1.21
N ASP A 84 -15.70 18.06 -0.01
CA ASP A 84 -16.22 18.88 1.07
C ASP A 84 -15.71 20.33 0.96
N GLY A 85 -14.60 20.55 0.25
CA GLY A 85 -14.26 21.82 -0.40
C GLY A 85 -15.27 22.28 -1.48
N GLY A 86 -16.43 21.64 -1.61
CA GLY A 86 -17.56 22.10 -2.42
C GLY A 86 -17.54 21.67 -3.89
N PHE A 87 -16.71 20.69 -4.27
CA PHE A 87 -16.67 20.17 -5.64
C PHE A 87 -17.45 18.86 -5.78
N THR A 88 -18.16 18.76 -6.90
CA THR A 88 -18.87 17.55 -7.32
C THR A 88 -17.98 16.73 -8.24
N THR A 89 -17.73 15.48 -7.87
CA THR A 89 -16.93 14.52 -8.64
C THR A 89 -17.79 13.57 -9.46
N GLU A 90 -17.18 12.87 -10.40
CA GLU A 90 -17.69 11.62 -10.95
C GLU A 90 -16.52 10.68 -11.25
N GLY A 91 -16.57 9.45 -10.73
CA GLY A 91 -15.55 8.43 -10.99
C GLY A 91 -15.73 7.73 -12.33
N THR A 92 -14.88 6.75 -12.62
CA THR A 92 -15.12 5.80 -13.72
C THR A 92 -16.06 4.68 -13.28
N ARG A 93 -16.66 3.95 -14.23
CA ARG A 93 -17.45 2.75 -13.93
C ARG A 93 -16.56 1.52 -13.69
N HIS A 94 -15.43 1.42 -14.39
CA HIS A 94 -14.46 0.34 -14.24
C HIS A 94 -13.76 0.38 -12.87
N ASP A 95 -13.20 1.53 -12.50
CA ASP A 95 -12.34 1.68 -11.32
C ASP A 95 -13.12 2.25 -10.11
N GLY A 96 -14.09 3.13 -10.36
CA GLY A 96 -14.92 3.76 -9.32
C GLY A 96 -14.51 5.20 -8.95
N PRO A 97 -14.96 5.72 -7.79
CA PRO A 97 -14.78 7.13 -7.42
C PRO A 97 -13.32 7.56 -7.23
N GLY A 98 -12.40 6.64 -6.92
CA GLY A 98 -10.98 6.95 -6.74
C GLY A 98 -10.28 7.42 -8.02
N PHE A 99 -10.76 7.01 -9.19
CA PHE A 99 -10.30 7.53 -10.48
C PHE A 99 -11.26 8.63 -10.94
N ILE A 100 -10.94 9.87 -10.59
CA ILE A 100 -11.81 11.03 -10.86
C ILE A 100 -11.83 11.31 -12.36
N CYS A 101 -12.96 10.99 -12.98
CA CYS A 101 -13.19 11.22 -14.40
C CYS A 101 -13.75 12.63 -14.67
N ARG A 102 -14.62 13.15 -13.79
CA ARG A 102 -15.16 14.52 -13.91
C ARG A 102 -15.10 15.30 -12.59
N ILE A 103 -14.93 16.62 -12.69
CA ILE A 103 -15.04 17.59 -11.59
C ILE A 103 -15.95 18.75 -12.04
N GLY A 104 -16.77 19.30 -11.13
CA GLY A 104 -17.57 20.52 -11.34
C GLY A 104 -17.87 21.23 -10.01
N ASN A 105 -18.06 22.54 -10.02
CA ASN A 105 -18.28 23.35 -8.82
C ASN A 105 -19.49 24.30 -9.02
N GLY A 106 -20.30 24.54 -7.99
CA GLY A 106 -21.46 25.43 -8.08
C GLY A 106 -21.14 26.86 -8.55
N ALA A 107 -19.93 27.35 -8.30
CA ALA A 107 -19.45 28.66 -8.73
C ALA A 107 -19.08 28.73 -10.24
N PHE A 108 -18.95 27.60 -10.93
CA PHE A 108 -18.61 27.54 -12.37
C PHE A 108 -19.67 26.80 -13.18
N ASN A 109 -20.20 27.45 -14.23
CA ASN A 109 -21.22 26.91 -15.12
C ASN A 109 -22.36 26.16 -14.39
N SER A 110 -22.82 26.73 -13.27
CA SER A 110 -23.90 26.24 -12.42
C SER A 110 -23.73 24.79 -11.92
N GLY A 111 -22.49 24.35 -11.65
CA GLY A 111 -22.20 22.99 -11.20
C GLY A 111 -22.07 21.95 -12.32
N THR A 112 -21.91 22.39 -13.57
CA THR A 112 -21.61 21.47 -14.69
C THR A 112 -20.28 20.75 -14.43
N ARG A 113 -20.28 19.41 -14.48
CA ARG A 113 -19.07 18.58 -14.35
C ARG A 113 -18.39 18.41 -15.71
N TYR A 114 -17.06 18.53 -15.71
CA TYR A 114 -16.20 18.48 -16.89
C TYR A 114 -15.11 17.39 -16.76
N PRO A 115 -14.67 16.75 -17.86
CA PRO A 115 -15.20 16.84 -19.23
C PRO A 115 -16.64 16.31 -19.32
N THR A 116 -17.41 16.83 -20.28
CA THR A 116 -18.84 16.50 -20.37
C THR A 116 -19.07 15.06 -20.89
N PRO A 117 -20.25 14.46 -20.68
CA PRO A 117 -20.59 13.15 -21.27
C PRO A 117 -20.51 13.08 -22.80
N ALA A 118 -20.49 14.21 -23.52
CA ALA A 118 -20.27 14.25 -24.97
C ALA A 118 -18.77 14.20 -25.37
N THR A 119 -17.86 14.03 -24.40
CA THR A 119 -16.40 14.11 -24.57
C THR A 119 -15.69 12.86 -24.05
N GLU A 120 -16.12 12.35 -22.89
CA GLU A 120 -15.71 11.08 -22.28
C GLU A 120 -16.91 10.55 -21.50
N ASP A 121 -17.23 9.26 -21.63
CA ASP A 121 -18.40 8.61 -21.01
C ASP A 121 -18.16 8.18 -19.55
N CYS A 122 -16.90 8.19 -19.11
CA CYS A 122 -16.42 7.73 -17.81
C CYS A 122 -16.68 6.24 -17.56
N VAL A 123 -16.61 5.41 -18.60
CA VAL A 123 -16.69 3.95 -18.43
C VAL A 123 -15.34 3.41 -17.95
N LEU A 124 -14.26 3.84 -18.60
CA LEU A 124 -12.89 3.35 -18.44
C LEU A 124 -11.99 4.43 -17.83
N THR A 125 -10.82 4.02 -17.35
CA THR A 125 -9.77 4.91 -16.82
C THR A 125 -9.45 6.05 -17.81
N PRO A 126 -9.32 7.32 -17.37
CA PRO A 126 -8.94 8.43 -18.23
C PRO A 126 -7.58 8.20 -18.93
N GLN A 127 -7.37 8.85 -20.07
CA GLN A 127 -6.13 8.72 -20.83
C GLN A 127 -5.10 9.75 -20.36
N ALA A 128 -3.81 9.40 -20.30
CA ALA A 128 -2.73 10.31 -19.91
C ALA A 128 -2.63 11.59 -20.79
N THR A 129 -3.25 11.56 -21.99
CA THR A 129 -3.38 12.70 -22.91
C THR A 129 -4.48 13.69 -22.53
N ALA A 130 -5.44 13.32 -21.69
CA ALA A 130 -6.56 14.18 -21.24
C ALA A 130 -7.21 13.60 -19.96
N TYR A 131 -6.72 14.01 -18.79
CA TYR A 131 -7.30 13.64 -17.49
C TYR A 131 -7.13 14.75 -16.44
N TRP A 132 -7.81 14.60 -15.30
CA TRP A 132 -7.61 15.43 -14.12
C TRP A 132 -6.35 14.98 -13.37
N SER A 133 -5.24 15.65 -13.66
CA SER A 133 -3.97 15.49 -12.95
C SER A 133 -4.03 16.12 -11.55
N TYR A 134 -3.38 15.49 -10.56
CA TYR A 134 -3.48 15.82 -9.14
C TYR A 134 -2.12 16.27 -8.58
N TRP A 135 -2.12 17.44 -7.96
CA TRP A 135 -0.93 18.18 -7.55
C TRP A 135 -1.04 18.63 -6.09
N ILE A 136 0.10 18.72 -5.41
CA ILE A 136 0.18 18.97 -3.96
C ILE A 136 1.30 19.96 -3.63
N ALA A 137 1.12 20.74 -2.56
CA ALA A 137 2.15 21.59 -1.97
C ALA A 137 1.88 21.88 -0.47
N SER A 138 2.77 21.39 0.40
CA SER A 138 2.71 21.62 1.85
C SER A 138 3.09 23.05 2.25
N PRO A 139 2.85 23.48 3.51
CA PRO A 139 3.17 24.82 3.98
C PRO A 139 4.61 25.27 3.69
N GLY A 140 4.74 26.40 2.96
CA GLY A 140 6.03 26.98 2.60
C GLY A 140 6.66 26.46 1.30
N GLN A 141 6.06 25.49 0.62
CA GLN A 141 6.46 25.13 -0.75
C GLN A 141 5.90 26.13 -1.76
N ALA A 142 6.76 26.71 -2.59
CA ALA A 142 6.44 27.71 -3.61
C ALA A 142 6.10 27.11 -5.00
N SER A 143 6.25 25.79 -5.17
CA SER A 143 5.99 25.08 -6.43
C SER A 143 5.10 23.86 -6.23
N TRP A 144 4.32 23.52 -7.26
CA TRP A 144 3.50 22.30 -7.28
C TRP A 144 4.30 21.04 -7.55
N SER A 145 3.96 19.98 -6.83
CA SER A 145 4.51 18.63 -6.99
C SER A 145 3.40 17.70 -7.47
N TYR A 146 3.70 16.80 -8.41
CA TYR A 146 2.72 15.80 -8.86
C TYR A 146 2.51 14.76 -7.75
N SER A 147 1.26 14.39 -7.46
CA SER A 147 0.99 13.49 -6.33
C SER A 147 1.39 12.04 -6.67
N PRO A 148 2.31 11.41 -5.91
CA PRO A 148 2.63 9.99 -6.08
C PRO A 148 1.53 9.06 -5.54
N LEU A 149 0.54 9.62 -4.83
CA LEU A 149 -0.59 8.91 -4.25
C LEU A 149 -1.91 9.33 -4.91
N GLY A 150 -2.85 8.39 -5.00
CA GLY A 150 -4.24 8.70 -5.32
C GLY A 150 -4.87 9.60 -4.26
N ALA A 151 -5.90 10.37 -4.64
CA ALA A 151 -6.57 11.28 -3.72
C ALA A 151 -7.30 10.57 -2.56
N MET A 152 -7.62 9.28 -2.71
CA MET A 152 -8.16 8.43 -1.65
C MET A 152 -7.11 8.10 -0.57
N ASP A 153 -5.83 8.02 -0.95
CA ASP A 153 -4.75 7.49 -0.11
C ASP A 153 -3.90 8.61 0.51
N ARG A 154 -3.75 9.74 -0.20
CA ARG A 154 -3.14 10.94 0.40
C ARG A 154 -4.03 11.51 1.49
N LYS A 155 -3.42 11.75 2.66
CA LYS A 155 -4.00 12.38 3.85
C LYS A 155 -3.48 13.82 3.95
N PRO A 156 -4.28 14.86 3.65
CA PRO A 156 -3.84 16.25 3.69
C PRO A 156 -3.46 16.68 5.11
N LYS A 157 -2.44 17.53 5.23
CA LYS A 157 -2.01 18.12 6.51
C LYS A 157 -2.53 19.54 6.67
N ALA A 158 -2.52 20.04 7.90
CA ALA A 158 -2.90 21.42 8.19
C ALA A 158 -2.04 22.42 7.38
N GLY A 159 -2.70 23.28 6.60
CA GLY A 159 -2.05 24.26 5.71
C GLY A 159 -1.57 23.73 4.36
N ASP A 160 -1.75 22.44 4.05
CA ASP A 160 -1.53 21.92 2.70
C ASP A 160 -2.42 22.62 1.68
N VAL A 161 -1.93 22.69 0.44
CA VAL A 161 -2.78 22.99 -0.72
C VAL A 161 -2.69 21.90 -1.77
N ASP A 162 -3.83 21.68 -2.42
CA ASP A 162 -4.04 20.69 -3.47
C ASP A 162 -4.47 21.41 -4.76
N ALA A 163 -4.10 20.88 -5.92
CA ALA A 163 -4.59 21.36 -7.21
C ALA A 163 -4.98 20.23 -8.16
N TRP A 164 -6.06 20.44 -8.90
CA TRP A 164 -6.53 19.58 -9.98
C TRP A 164 -6.53 20.33 -11.31
N VAL A 165 -5.87 19.78 -12.32
CA VAL A 165 -5.72 20.40 -13.64
C VAL A 165 -6.07 19.41 -14.74
N PHE A 166 -6.93 19.80 -15.69
CA PHE A 166 -7.33 18.93 -16.78
C PHE A 166 -6.43 19.09 -18.01
N GLY A 167 -5.77 18.02 -18.44
CA GLY A 167 -4.95 18.05 -19.66
C GLY A 167 -4.12 16.78 -19.88
N GLY A 168 -3.16 16.90 -20.80
CA GLY A 168 -2.12 15.89 -21.00
C GLY A 168 -1.02 16.05 -19.95
N THR A 169 -0.74 14.99 -19.20
CA THR A 169 0.28 14.95 -18.14
C THR A 169 0.98 13.59 -18.18
N ASP A 170 2.30 13.58 -18.25
CA ASP A 170 3.10 12.35 -18.20
C ASP A 170 3.06 11.69 -16.81
N VAL A 171 3.46 10.42 -16.75
CA VAL A 171 3.41 9.59 -15.53
C VAL A 171 4.26 10.17 -14.38
N GLY A 172 5.29 10.98 -14.67
CA GLY A 172 6.13 11.65 -13.68
C GLY A 172 5.76 13.11 -13.38
N GLY A 173 4.72 13.68 -14.00
CA GLY A 173 4.34 15.09 -13.81
C GLY A 173 5.44 16.10 -14.18
N THR A 174 6.29 15.75 -15.16
CA THR A 174 7.29 16.67 -15.72
C THR A 174 6.64 17.73 -16.62
N THR A 175 5.49 17.39 -17.20
CA THR A 175 4.58 18.23 -18.00
C THR A 175 3.23 18.41 -17.27
N GLY A 176 2.25 19.10 -17.86
CA GLY A 176 0.89 19.22 -17.32
C GLY A 176 0.72 20.06 -16.04
N ARG A 177 1.81 20.67 -15.54
CA ARG A 177 1.86 21.41 -14.27
C ARG A 177 0.85 22.58 -14.21
N PRO A 178 0.31 22.92 -13.02
CA PRO A 178 -0.58 24.06 -12.85
C PRO A 178 0.07 25.38 -13.27
N THR A 179 -0.73 26.28 -13.85
CA THR A 179 -0.27 27.59 -14.37
C THR A 179 -0.24 28.71 -13.31
N PHE A 180 -0.65 28.38 -12.08
CA PHE A 180 -0.67 29.21 -10.88
C PHE A 180 0.23 28.58 -9.80
N THR A 181 0.62 29.34 -8.78
CA THR A 181 1.46 28.84 -7.68
C THR A 181 0.62 28.30 -6.50
N PRO A 182 1.21 27.52 -5.57
CA PRO A 182 0.58 27.18 -4.29
C PRO A 182 0.13 28.42 -3.50
N ASP A 183 0.92 29.49 -3.53
CA ASP A 183 0.71 30.68 -2.72
C ASP A 183 -0.38 31.62 -3.28
N ASP A 184 -0.69 31.54 -4.58
CA ASP A 184 -1.87 32.16 -5.19
C ASP A 184 -3.18 31.59 -4.61
N VAL A 185 -3.18 30.32 -4.19
CA VAL A 185 -4.38 29.64 -3.71
C VAL A 185 -4.52 29.58 -2.19
N ARG A 186 -3.41 29.64 -1.42
CA ARG A 186 -3.45 29.75 0.05
C ARG A 186 -4.28 30.94 0.54
N ALA A 187 -4.91 30.80 1.71
CA ALA A 187 -5.62 31.88 2.36
C ALA A 187 -4.66 33.04 2.70
N GLY A 188 -5.00 34.26 2.30
CA GLY A 188 -4.19 35.46 2.52
C GLY A 188 -3.22 35.84 1.37
N GLY A 189 -2.99 34.98 0.38
CA GLY A 189 -2.23 35.30 -0.84
C GLY A 189 -0.72 35.50 -0.61
N GLY A 190 0.01 34.41 -0.38
CA GLY A 190 1.48 34.40 -0.39
C GLY A 190 2.22 35.03 0.80
N ALA A 191 1.55 35.25 1.93
CA ALA A 191 2.24 35.57 3.18
C ALA A 191 2.64 34.27 3.93
N THR A 192 3.79 33.70 3.60
CA THR A 192 4.37 32.57 4.35
C THR A 192 4.51 32.95 5.83
N PRO A 193 3.89 32.23 6.78
CA PRO A 193 4.12 32.52 8.19
C PRO A 193 5.54 32.11 8.54
N THR A 194 6.37 33.08 8.95
CA THR A 194 7.58 32.77 9.71
C THR A 194 7.14 31.98 10.95
N PRO A 195 7.58 30.72 11.16
CA PRO A 195 7.08 29.91 12.26
C PRO A 195 7.38 30.58 13.61
N SER A 196 6.32 30.85 14.39
CA SER A 196 6.41 31.59 15.65
C SER A 196 7.11 30.77 16.74
N GLY A 197 8.45 30.90 16.81
CA GLY A 197 9.24 30.65 18.01
C GLY A 197 9.25 29.21 18.55
N THR A 198 9.83 28.27 17.80
CA THR A 198 10.41 27.04 18.37
C THR A 198 11.90 27.29 18.68
N PRO A 199 12.47 26.84 19.82
CA PRO A 199 13.83 27.21 20.22
C PRO A 199 14.92 26.76 19.24
N THR A 200 15.87 27.66 18.93
CA THR A 200 17.01 27.44 18.03
C THR A 200 18.11 26.52 18.57
N ASP A 201 17.89 25.96 19.76
CA ASP A 201 18.94 25.47 20.66
C ASP A 201 18.67 24.04 21.17
N GLY A 202 17.62 23.38 20.66
CA GLY A 202 17.11 22.09 21.15
C GLY A 202 16.37 22.20 22.49
N PRO A 203 15.72 21.10 22.96
CA PRO A 203 15.20 21.01 24.32
C PRO A 203 16.33 20.78 25.33
N ASP A 204 16.26 21.43 26.49
CA ASP A 204 17.13 21.14 27.64
C ASP A 204 16.67 19.81 28.28
N VAL A 205 17.47 18.75 28.10
CA VAL A 205 17.12 17.37 28.47
C VAL A 205 18.17 16.74 29.40
N PRO A 206 17.79 15.72 30.21
CA PRO A 206 18.77 14.88 30.89
C PRO A 206 19.76 14.23 29.91
N VAL A 207 20.97 13.92 30.38
CA VAL A 207 21.96 13.19 29.57
C VAL A 207 21.42 11.79 29.24
N GLY A 208 21.22 11.53 27.95
CA GLY A 208 20.94 10.20 27.43
C GLY A 208 22.15 9.28 27.54
N LYS A 209 21.92 7.98 27.78
CA LYS A 209 22.97 6.97 27.71
C LYS A 209 22.45 5.67 27.10
N ILE A 210 22.96 5.34 25.92
CA ILE A 210 22.79 4.04 25.28
C ILE A 210 23.75 3.03 25.95
N ASP A 211 23.28 1.82 26.28
CA ASP A 211 24.15 0.70 26.66
C ASP A 211 24.76 0.10 25.38
N VAL A 212 25.79 0.78 24.89
CA VAL A 212 26.62 0.35 23.75
C VAL A 212 27.17 -1.07 23.96
N PRO A 213 27.68 -1.46 25.15
CA PRO A 213 28.01 -2.86 25.43
C PRO A 213 26.86 -3.85 25.30
N ALA A 214 25.60 -3.48 25.60
CA ALA A 214 24.43 -4.35 25.36
C ALA A 214 24.15 -4.51 23.87
N ALA A 215 24.11 -3.40 23.13
CA ALA A 215 23.95 -3.43 21.68
C ALA A 215 25.05 -4.27 21.01
N ALA A 216 26.32 -4.16 21.44
CA ALA A 216 27.41 -4.99 20.92
C ALA A 216 27.23 -6.49 21.18
N ARG A 217 26.71 -6.87 22.35
CA ARG A 217 26.36 -8.28 22.65
C ARG A 217 25.23 -8.76 21.75
N TRP A 218 24.21 -7.93 21.56
CA TRP A 218 23.07 -8.22 20.68
C TRP A 218 23.49 -8.38 19.21
N VAL A 219 24.32 -7.47 18.68
CA VAL A 219 24.90 -7.55 17.33
C VAL A 219 25.72 -8.83 17.17
N THR A 220 26.51 -9.20 18.18
CA THR A 220 27.30 -10.45 18.16
C THR A 220 26.42 -11.71 18.10
N GLN A 221 25.19 -11.65 18.63
CA GLN A 221 24.23 -12.76 18.57
C GLN A 221 23.58 -12.92 17.19
N GLN A 222 23.56 -11.86 16.36
CA GLN A 222 23.05 -11.93 14.97
C GLN A 222 24.06 -12.55 13.98
N LEU A 223 25.26 -12.90 14.44
CA LEU A 223 26.32 -13.43 13.57
C LEU A 223 26.31 -14.97 13.50
N HIS A 224 25.87 -15.49 12.36
CA HIS A 224 26.06 -16.88 11.96
C HIS A 224 27.55 -17.27 12.00
N ASP A 225 27.86 -18.37 12.70
CA ASP A 225 29.21 -18.82 13.09
C ASP A 225 30.13 -17.74 13.72
N GLY A 226 29.54 -16.63 14.20
CA GLY A 226 30.26 -15.44 14.64
C GLY A 226 31.02 -14.74 13.51
N SER A 227 30.50 -14.74 12.27
CA SER A 227 31.22 -14.22 11.09
C SER A 227 30.39 -13.45 10.06
N HIS A 228 29.07 -13.64 9.98
CA HIS A 228 28.19 -12.89 9.07
C HIS A 228 26.74 -12.96 9.53
N VAL A 229 25.91 -12.04 9.07
CA VAL A 229 24.45 -12.09 9.24
C VAL A 229 23.86 -12.94 8.11
N VAL A 230 22.76 -13.65 8.39
CA VAL A 230 21.90 -14.33 7.40
C VAL A 230 20.46 -13.91 7.66
N ASP A 231 19.64 -13.82 6.61
CA ASP A 231 18.18 -13.71 6.77
C ASP A 231 17.60 -14.95 7.48
N GLU A 232 16.45 -14.81 8.15
CA GLU A 232 15.77 -15.95 8.78
C GLU A 232 15.42 -17.02 7.74
N GLY A 233 15.96 -18.23 7.90
CA GLY A 233 15.79 -19.34 6.95
C GLY A 233 16.78 -19.33 5.77
N SER A 234 17.75 -18.42 5.75
CA SER A 234 18.83 -18.38 4.74
C SER A 234 20.14 -18.98 5.27
N GLU A 235 20.88 -19.64 4.37
CA GLU A 235 22.29 -20.05 4.55
C GLU A 235 23.25 -19.14 3.76
N ALA A 236 22.71 -18.14 3.04
CA ALA A 236 23.47 -17.15 2.28
C ALA A 236 23.68 -15.89 3.14
N PRO A 237 24.89 -15.29 3.17
CA PRO A 237 25.12 -14.08 3.94
C PRO A 237 24.35 -12.89 3.38
N ASP A 238 23.70 -12.14 4.28
CA ASP A 238 23.39 -10.75 4.00
C ASP A 238 24.67 -9.93 4.22
N TYR A 239 25.36 -9.61 3.13
CA TYR A 239 26.58 -8.80 3.16
C TYR A 239 26.33 -7.32 3.54
N PHE A 240 25.12 -6.79 3.37
CA PHE A 240 24.74 -5.46 3.82
C PHE A 240 24.58 -5.42 5.34
N LEU A 241 23.75 -6.29 5.92
CA LEU A 241 23.61 -6.40 7.38
C LEU A 241 24.92 -6.86 8.05
N THR A 242 25.75 -7.67 7.38
CA THR A 242 27.11 -7.99 7.85
C THR A 242 28.03 -6.75 7.88
N THR A 243 27.83 -5.78 6.98
CA THR A 243 28.56 -4.50 7.01
C THR A 243 28.09 -3.62 8.18
N GLU A 244 26.77 -3.53 8.42
CA GLU A 244 26.22 -2.81 9.58
C GLU A 244 26.68 -3.41 10.92
N ALA A 245 26.78 -4.75 11.01
CA ALA A 245 27.41 -5.42 12.15
C ALA A 245 28.88 -5.03 12.33
N ALA A 246 29.66 -4.90 11.24
CA ALA A 246 31.05 -4.46 11.29
C ALA A 246 31.17 -3.02 11.85
N TYR A 247 30.32 -2.10 11.39
CA TYR A 247 30.28 -0.72 11.89
C TYR A 247 29.93 -0.66 13.37
N ALA A 248 28.90 -1.41 13.79
CA ALA A 248 28.45 -1.46 15.19
C ALA A 248 29.53 -2.03 16.13
N LEU A 249 30.19 -3.14 15.73
CA LEU A 249 31.26 -3.75 16.52
C LEU A 249 32.49 -2.83 16.64
N ALA A 250 32.91 -2.21 15.53
CA ALA A 250 34.00 -1.23 15.53
C ALA A 250 33.68 -0.03 16.43
N ALA A 251 32.46 0.50 16.38
CA ALA A 251 32.04 1.65 17.18
C ALA A 251 31.88 1.31 18.67
N ALA A 252 31.55 0.07 19.02
CA ALA A 252 31.30 -0.33 20.41
C ALA A 252 32.54 -0.80 21.19
N GLY A 253 33.54 -1.38 20.50
CA GLY A 253 34.71 -1.96 21.17
C GLY A 253 36.02 -1.88 20.38
N GLY A 254 36.01 -1.30 19.18
CA GLY A 254 37.16 -1.29 18.28
C GLY A 254 37.50 -2.68 17.73
N GLY A 255 38.78 -2.91 17.47
CA GLY A 255 39.34 -4.14 16.92
C GLY A 255 39.11 -5.31 17.86
N SER A 256 38.50 -6.37 17.35
CA SER A 256 38.13 -7.55 18.13
C SER A 256 38.09 -8.81 17.27
N PRO A 257 38.36 -10.01 17.83
CA PRO A 257 38.29 -11.26 17.07
C PRO A 257 36.91 -11.60 16.47
N ALA A 258 35.85 -10.89 16.87
CA ALA A 258 34.55 -10.96 16.21
C ALA A 258 34.53 -10.07 14.95
N LEU A 259 34.96 -8.81 15.06
CA LEU A 259 35.11 -7.91 13.92
C LEU A 259 36.09 -8.47 12.88
N ASP A 260 37.22 -9.05 13.30
CA ASP A 260 38.21 -9.65 12.39
C ASP A 260 37.60 -10.75 11.51
N LYS A 261 36.72 -11.60 12.08
CA LYS A 261 35.98 -12.62 11.33
C LYS A 261 34.98 -12.02 10.34
N VAL A 262 34.25 -10.97 10.77
CA VAL A 262 33.28 -10.26 9.95
C VAL A 262 33.97 -9.60 8.74
N VAL A 263 35.09 -8.91 8.98
CA VAL A 263 35.94 -8.32 7.92
C VAL A 263 36.46 -9.40 6.97
N ALA A 264 36.94 -10.55 7.49
CA ALA A 264 37.40 -11.65 6.67
C ALA A 264 36.27 -12.30 5.82
N ARG A 265 35.04 -12.35 6.34
CA ARG A 265 33.89 -12.86 5.57
C ARG A 265 33.42 -11.87 4.51
N LEU A 266 33.41 -10.56 4.81
CA LEU A 266 33.16 -9.49 3.85
C LEU A 266 34.24 -9.47 2.74
N ALA A 267 35.51 -9.65 3.08
CA ALA A 267 36.61 -9.72 2.12
C ALA A 267 36.48 -10.95 1.19
N SER A 268 36.15 -12.13 1.73
CA SER A 268 35.90 -13.31 0.89
C SER A 268 34.62 -13.20 0.04
N GLY A 269 33.62 -12.43 0.51
CA GLY A 269 32.38 -12.14 -0.19
C GLY A 269 32.40 -10.93 -1.13
N ALA A 270 33.51 -10.17 -1.22
CA ALA A 270 33.53 -8.88 -1.92
C ALA A 270 33.06 -8.96 -3.39
N THR A 271 33.43 -10.03 -4.10
CA THR A 271 32.99 -10.31 -5.47
C THR A 271 31.48 -10.61 -5.56
N GLU A 272 30.92 -11.27 -4.55
CA GLU A 272 29.49 -11.62 -4.51
C GLU A 272 28.63 -10.40 -4.13
N TYR A 273 29.13 -9.51 -3.28
CA TYR A 273 28.42 -8.32 -2.82
C TYR A 273 28.52 -7.15 -3.82
N ALA A 274 29.74 -6.74 -4.18
CA ALA A 274 29.95 -5.54 -4.99
C ALA A 274 30.08 -5.81 -6.50
N TYR A 275 30.42 -7.03 -6.92
CA TYR A 275 30.70 -7.37 -8.33
C TYR A 275 29.77 -8.45 -8.90
N ALA A 276 28.54 -8.56 -8.36
CA ALA A 276 27.56 -9.61 -8.67
C ALA A 276 27.15 -9.71 -10.16
N ALA A 277 27.33 -8.62 -10.92
CA ALA A 277 27.07 -8.52 -12.37
C ALA A 277 28.21 -9.11 -13.24
N GLY A 278 29.42 -9.28 -12.68
CA GLY A 278 30.58 -9.86 -13.35
C GLY A 278 31.70 -8.85 -13.66
N PRO A 279 32.93 -9.35 -13.93
CA PRO A 279 34.17 -8.54 -13.91
C PRO A 279 34.38 -7.62 -15.13
N GLN A 280 33.34 -7.36 -15.92
CA GLN A 280 33.35 -6.40 -17.04
C GLN A 280 32.26 -5.32 -16.88
N GLU A 281 31.34 -5.50 -15.94
CA GLU A 281 30.32 -4.51 -15.60
C GLU A 281 30.84 -3.55 -14.52
N ALA A 282 30.08 -2.49 -14.24
CA ALA A 282 30.33 -1.64 -13.08
C ALA A 282 30.00 -2.39 -11.78
N PRO A 283 30.72 -2.13 -10.66
CA PRO A 283 30.30 -2.63 -9.36
C PRO A 283 29.00 -1.96 -8.89
N ASP A 284 28.33 -2.56 -7.92
CA ASP A 284 27.39 -1.83 -7.07
C ASP A 284 28.18 -0.79 -6.26
N ALA A 285 27.98 0.48 -6.57
CA ALA A 285 28.70 1.58 -5.93
C ALA A 285 28.46 1.64 -4.40
N THR A 286 27.28 1.23 -3.94
CA THR A 286 26.90 1.23 -2.52
C THR A 286 27.65 0.14 -1.76
N ALA A 287 27.67 -1.07 -2.31
CA ALA A 287 28.41 -2.20 -1.75
C ALA A 287 29.92 -1.95 -1.78
N ALA A 288 30.46 -1.43 -2.89
CA ALA A 288 31.87 -1.07 -3.01
C ALA A 288 32.27 0.01 -1.98
N ALA A 289 31.45 1.06 -1.82
CA ALA A 289 31.65 2.09 -0.81
C ALA A 289 31.60 1.51 0.62
N ARG A 290 30.60 0.69 0.93
CA ARG A 290 30.44 0.05 2.25
C ARG A 290 31.66 -0.81 2.61
N LEU A 291 32.15 -1.63 1.68
CA LEU A 291 33.36 -2.44 1.86
C LEU A 291 34.64 -1.60 2.00
N ALA A 292 34.77 -0.52 1.23
CA ALA A 292 35.90 0.40 1.33
C ALA A 292 35.93 1.14 2.69
N LEU A 293 34.75 1.50 3.21
CA LEU A 293 34.61 2.06 4.55
C LEU A 293 34.96 1.04 5.63
N VAL A 294 34.51 -0.22 5.52
CA VAL A 294 34.92 -1.30 6.44
C VAL A 294 36.44 -1.45 6.46
N ALA A 295 37.09 -1.50 5.29
CA ALA A 295 38.56 -1.56 5.19
C ALA A 295 39.24 -0.37 5.90
N ALA A 296 38.82 0.87 5.57
CA ALA A 296 39.39 2.08 6.16
C ALA A 296 39.09 2.23 7.67
N ILE A 297 37.98 1.68 8.17
CA ILE A 297 37.66 1.64 9.60
C ILE A 297 38.61 0.69 10.34
N THR A 298 38.95 -0.45 9.74
CA THR A 298 39.79 -1.48 10.37
C THR A 298 41.29 -1.37 10.04
N GLU A 299 41.77 -0.18 9.66
CA GLU A 299 43.16 0.11 9.25
C GLU A 299 43.68 -0.78 8.09
N GLY A 300 42.77 -1.34 7.28
CA GLY A 300 43.07 -2.12 6.08
C GLY A 300 43.08 -1.28 4.79
N ASP A 301 43.52 -1.89 3.68
CA ASP A 301 43.66 -1.22 2.39
C ASP A 301 42.38 -1.36 1.51
N PRO A 302 41.59 -0.29 1.30
CA PRO A 302 40.42 -0.32 0.41
C PRO A 302 40.78 -0.46 -1.08
N ARG A 303 42.06 -0.27 -1.47
CA ARG A 303 42.53 -0.55 -2.84
C ARG A 303 42.93 -2.02 -3.05
N ASN A 304 42.83 -2.85 -2.01
CA ASN A 304 43.15 -4.28 -2.05
C ASN A 304 42.20 -5.08 -1.12
N PHE A 305 40.91 -4.77 -1.15
CA PHE A 305 39.91 -5.45 -0.32
C PHE A 305 39.25 -6.59 -1.10
N GLY A 306 39.36 -7.82 -0.59
CA GLY A 306 38.85 -9.01 -1.28
C GLY A 306 39.49 -9.29 -2.66
N GLY A 307 40.61 -8.63 -2.98
CA GLY A 307 41.27 -8.68 -4.28
C GLY A 307 40.85 -7.59 -5.28
N HIS A 308 40.08 -6.59 -4.85
CA HIS A 308 39.59 -5.49 -5.69
C HIS A 308 40.10 -4.11 -5.24
N ASP A 309 40.26 -3.17 -6.19
CA ASP A 309 40.52 -1.76 -5.92
C ASP A 309 39.19 -1.00 -5.87
N LEU A 310 38.54 -1.02 -4.71
CA LEU A 310 37.20 -0.46 -4.54
C LEU A 310 37.16 1.06 -4.79
N LEU A 311 38.24 1.77 -4.44
CA LEU A 311 38.34 3.21 -4.69
C LEU A 311 38.54 3.49 -6.18
N GLY A 312 39.47 2.78 -6.83
CA GLY A 312 39.75 2.93 -8.25
C GLY A 312 38.55 2.58 -9.14
N ASP A 313 37.78 1.55 -8.77
CA ASP A 313 36.54 1.22 -9.49
C ASP A 313 35.41 2.22 -9.21
N LEU A 314 35.31 2.82 -8.00
CA LEU A 314 34.39 3.93 -7.75
C LEU A 314 34.75 5.16 -8.62
N GLU A 315 36.01 5.61 -8.60
CA GLU A 315 36.51 6.72 -9.44
C GLU A 315 36.21 6.51 -10.94
N LYS A 316 36.48 5.28 -11.42
CA LYS A 316 36.32 4.86 -12.82
C LYS A 316 34.87 4.78 -13.30
N ASN A 317 33.91 4.58 -12.40
CA ASN A 317 32.49 4.40 -12.74
C ASN A 317 31.62 5.64 -12.43
N VAL A 318 32.21 6.82 -12.27
CA VAL A 318 31.46 8.09 -12.20
C VAL A 318 30.79 8.43 -13.54
N CYS A 319 29.48 8.63 -13.51
CA CYS A 319 28.64 8.97 -14.65
C CYS A 319 29.04 10.34 -15.24
N GLN A 320 29.43 10.35 -16.51
CA GLN A 320 29.84 11.56 -17.23
C GLN A 320 28.65 12.38 -17.78
N ALA A 321 27.46 11.76 -17.83
CA ALA A 321 26.19 12.36 -18.22
C ALA A 321 25.03 11.50 -17.68
N GLY A 322 23.82 12.07 -17.66
CA GLY A 322 22.56 11.39 -17.38
C GLY A 322 21.37 12.19 -17.95
N PRO A 323 20.15 11.64 -17.95
CA PRO A 323 19.80 10.30 -17.48
C PRO A 323 20.21 9.17 -18.45
N GLY A 324 20.39 7.97 -17.92
CA GLY A 324 20.78 6.75 -18.64
C GLY A 324 20.91 5.53 -17.72
N PRO A 325 21.31 4.35 -18.23
CA PRO A 325 21.40 3.12 -17.43
C PRO A 325 22.34 3.28 -16.23
N GLY A 326 21.77 3.22 -15.01
CA GLY A 326 22.50 3.39 -13.75
C GLY A 326 23.04 4.80 -13.49
N CYS A 327 22.57 5.82 -14.22
CA CYS A 327 23.00 7.22 -14.08
C CYS A 327 21.78 8.16 -14.22
N THR A 328 21.43 8.91 -13.18
CA THR A 328 20.40 9.97 -13.24
C THR A 328 20.97 11.29 -13.74
N ALA A 329 22.21 11.59 -13.37
CA ALA A 329 22.92 12.82 -13.72
C ALA A 329 24.42 12.59 -14.01
N LYS A 330 25.11 13.68 -14.38
CA LYS A 330 26.57 13.76 -14.33
C LYS A 330 27.02 13.87 -12.86
N GLY A 331 28.05 13.13 -12.48
CA GLY A 331 28.58 13.10 -11.12
C GLY A 331 27.99 11.99 -10.23
N ASP A 332 26.98 11.25 -10.68
CA ASP A 332 26.54 10.04 -9.99
C ASP A 332 27.65 8.98 -10.00
N PHE A 333 27.77 8.16 -8.94
CA PHE A 333 28.43 6.86 -9.07
C PHE A 333 27.45 5.88 -9.73
N ARG A 334 27.88 5.18 -10.79
CA ARG A 334 26.97 4.29 -11.53
C ARG A 334 26.37 3.22 -10.61
N GLY A 335 25.05 3.11 -10.61
CA GLY A 335 24.30 2.16 -9.78
C GLY A 335 23.98 2.65 -8.37
N ALA A 336 24.41 3.84 -7.95
CA ALA A 336 23.84 4.49 -6.78
C ALA A 336 22.40 4.92 -7.10
N SER A 337 21.41 4.32 -6.43
CA SER A 337 19.98 4.65 -6.60
C SER A 337 19.46 5.62 -5.53
N TYR A 338 20.27 5.91 -4.51
CA TYR A 338 19.90 6.67 -3.32
C TYR A 338 20.95 7.74 -2.98
N GLY A 339 20.53 8.81 -2.30
CA GLY A 339 21.39 9.90 -1.86
C GLY A 339 22.39 9.50 -0.77
N ASP A 340 22.04 8.53 0.09
CA ASP A 340 22.96 7.94 1.06
C ASP A 340 24.08 7.15 0.35
N ALA A 341 23.74 6.37 -0.67
CA ALA A 341 24.70 5.61 -1.48
C ALA A 341 25.71 6.53 -2.19
N GLN A 342 25.24 7.64 -2.77
CA GLN A 342 26.09 8.67 -3.36
C GLN A 342 27.02 9.30 -2.30
N ALA A 343 26.52 9.56 -1.08
CA ALA A 343 27.32 10.11 0.01
C ALA A 343 28.36 9.12 0.56
N LEU A 344 27.98 7.86 0.76
CA LEU A 344 28.89 6.78 1.18
C LEU A 344 30.03 6.60 0.18
N ALA A 345 29.76 6.71 -1.13
CA ALA A 345 30.78 6.61 -2.17
C ALA A 345 31.75 7.81 -2.19
N VAL A 346 31.27 9.05 -1.99
CA VAL A 346 32.16 10.20 -1.77
C VAL A 346 32.99 10.02 -0.49
N LEU A 347 32.37 9.56 0.60
CA LEU A 347 33.03 9.32 1.88
C LEU A 347 34.10 8.23 1.81
N ALA A 348 33.85 7.16 1.06
CA ALA A 348 34.82 6.08 0.84
C ALA A 348 36.10 6.57 0.17
N LEU A 349 35.99 7.49 -0.81
CA LEU A 349 37.15 8.13 -1.44
C LEU A 349 37.91 9.01 -0.44
N LEU A 350 37.22 9.90 0.29
CA LEU A 350 37.81 10.78 1.32
C LEU A 350 38.56 9.97 2.38
N ARG A 351 37.89 8.98 2.98
CA ARG A 351 38.45 8.02 3.95
C ARG A 351 39.61 7.20 3.40
N GLY A 352 39.63 6.95 2.10
CA GLY A 352 40.70 6.28 1.38
C GLY A 352 41.90 7.17 1.02
N GLY A 353 41.89 8.45 1.40
CA GLY A 353 42.93 9.43 1.02
C GLY A 353 42.89 9.84 -0.45
N VAL A 354 41.74 9.63 -1.13
CA VAL A 354 41.52 9.95 -2.54
C VAL A 354 40.65 11.20 -2.62
N ALA A 355 41.15 12.24 -3.31
CA ALA A 355 40.36 13.42 -3.59
C ALA A 355 39.17 13.05 -4.51
N PRO A 356 37.90 13.19 -4.09
CA PRO A 356 36.77 12.80 -4.91
C PRO A 356 36.70 13.61 -6.21
N PRO A 357 36.29 13.00 -7.35
CA PRO A 357 36.07 13.75 -8.58
C PRO A 357 35.06 14.87 -8.33
N ALA A 358 35.41 16.14 -8.57
CA ALA A 358 34.64 17.31 -8.11
C ALA A 358 33.16 17.32 -8.54
N GLU A 359 32.81 16.61 -9.61
CA GLU A 359 31.43 16.40 -10.08
C GLU A 359 30.60 15.59 -9.08
N THR A 360 31.16 14.62 -8.34
CA THR A 360 30.43 13.79 -7.36
C THR A 360 30.07 14.58 -6.10
N VAL A 361 30.96 15.46 -5.65
CA VAL A 361 30.72 16.40 -4.55
C VAL A 361 29.75 17.51 -4.99
N THR A 362 29.91 18.03 -6.21
CA THR A 362 28.93 18.95 -6.82
C THR A 362 27.56 18.30 -6.89
N ARG A 363 27.48 17.02 -7.24
CA ARG A 363 26.23 16.25 -7.30
C ARG A 363 25.54 16.12 -5.94
N LEU A 364 26.28 15.92 -4.85
CA LEU A 364 25.71 15.99 -3.49
C LEU A 364 25.03 17.35 -3.22
N THR A 365 25.63 18.47 -3.63
CA THR A 365 24.99 19.79 -3.47
C THR A 365 23.73 19.99 -4.32
N GLN A 366 23.55 19.21 -5.40
CA GLN A 366 22.35 19.25 -6.25
C GLN A 366 21.18 18.42 -5.69
N LEU A 367 21.42 17.54 -4.72
CA LEU A 367 20.37 16.77 -4.02
C LEU A 367 19.75 17.56 -2.86
N VAL A 368 20.32 18.72 -2.50
CA VAL A 368 19.86 19.58 -1.41
C VAL A 368 18.66 20.41 -1.88
N CYS A 369 17.47 20.04 -1.37
CA CYS A 369 16.19 20.67 -1.66
C CYS A 369 16.15 22.14 -1.21
N GLU A 370 15.11 22.89 -1.60
CA GLU A 370 14.99 24.33 -1.32
C GLU A 370 15.02 24.65 0.20
N ASP A 371 14.41 23.81 1.03
CA ASP A 371 14.35 24.00 2.48
C ASP A 371 15.62 23.58 3.24
N GLY A 372 16.61 23.01 2.54
CA GLY A 372 17.88 22.53 3.10
C GLY A 372 17.92 21.01 3.37
N SER A 373 16.79 20.30 3.25
CA SER A 373 16.76 18.84 3.29
C SER A 373 17.48 18.21 2.09
N VAL A 374 17.75 16.91 2.16
CA VAL A 374 18.31 16.11 1.07
C VAL A 374 17.43 14.90 0.85
N THR A 375 17.13 14.61 -0.42
CA THR A 375 16.28 13.49 -0.81
C THR A 375 16.98 12.14 -0.69
N SER A 376 16.24 11.13 -0.19
CA SER A 376 16.72 9.76 -0.04
C SER A 376 16.93 9.06 -1.39
N ILE A 377 16.08 9.31 -2.38
CA ILE A 377 16.20 8.75 -3.73
C ILE A 377 17.15 9.63 -4.55
N LEU A 378 18.00 9.05 -5.39
CA LEU A 378 18.89 9.83 -6.24
C LEU A 378 18.11 10.44 -7.42
N ILE A 379 17.57 11.66 -7.24
CA ILE A 379 16.70 12.31 -8.25
C ILE A 379 17.48 13.06 -9.34
N GLY A 380 16.96 13.08 -10.56
CA GLY A 380 17.48 13.87 -11.67
C GLY A 380 17.37 15.39 -11.46
N PRO A 381 18.20 16.22 -12.12
CA PRO A 381 18.20 17.67 -11.91
C PRO A 381 16.86 18.32 -12.31
N GLY A 382 16.13 18.84 -11.31
CA GLY A 382 14.81 19.48 -11.50
C GLY A 382 13.60 18.56 -11.27
N GLU A 383 13.83 17.31 -10.86
CA GLU A 383 12.78 16.41 -10.38
C GLU A 383 12.28 16.81 -8.97
N PHE A 384 11.27 16.11 -8.45
CA PHE A 384 10.68 16.40 -7.14
C PHE A 384 11.65 16.09 -6.00
N CYS A 385 12.04 17.13 -5.25
CA CYS A 385 12.92 17.02 -4.09
C CYS A 385 12.11 17.10 -2.81
N ASP A 386 11.81 15.93 -2.22
CA ASP A 386 11.41 15.80 -0.82
C ASP A 386 12.49 15.05 -0.06
N GLY A 387 12.82 15.54 1.13
CA GLY A 387 13.99 15.13 1.89
C GLY A 387 13.69 14.55 3.26
N ASP A 388 14.71 13.91 3.82
CA ASP A 388 14.64 13.25 5.12
C ASP A 388 15.85 13.57 6.01
N PRO A 389 15.72 13.48 7.34
CA PRO A 389 16.82 13.77 8.26
C PRO A 389 18.03 12.81 8.21
N MET A 390 17.84 11.56 7.79
CA MET A 390 18.92 10.57 7.70
C MET A 390 19.87 10.94 6.57
N THR A 391 19.34 11.09 5.36
CA THR A 391 20.12 11.46 4.17
C THR A 391 20.67 12.88 4.30
N THR A 392 19.89 13.82 4.85
CA THR A 392 20.36 15.18 5.13
C THR A 392 21.54 15.20 6.10
N GLY A 393 21.48 14.42 7.18
CA GLY A 393 22.58 14.30 8.15
C GLY A 393 23.86 13.75 7.51
N LEU A 394 23.76 12.63 6.80
CA LEU A 394 24.90 12.01 6.14
C LEU A 394 25.51 12.91 5.06
N VAL A 395 24.69 13.53 4.21
CA VAL A 395 25.17 14.39 3.12
C VAL A 395 25.78 15.70 3.64
N ALA A 396 25.22 16.31 4.68
CA ALA A 396 25.82 17.48 5.32
C ALA A 396 27.19 17.16 5.92
N LEU A 397 27.32 16.02 6.59
CA LEU A 397 28.57 15.53 7.18
C LEU A 397 29.64 15.21 6.12
N VAL A 398 29.26 14.63 4.98
CA VAL A 398 30.20 14.32 3.88
C VAL A 398 30.61 15.58 3.10
N LEU A 399 29.72 16.58 2.97
CA LEU A 399 30.05 17.88 2.37
C LEU A 399 30.98 18.74 3.26
N ASP A 400 30.93 18.56 4.58
CA ASP A 400 31.84 19.21 5.53
C ASP A 400 33.26 18.62 5.43
N GLU A 401 33.39 17.28 5.46
CA GLU A 401 34.67 16.56 5.27
C GLU A 401 35.29 16.82 3.87
N ALA A 402 34.47 17.00 2.84
CA ALA A 402 34.93 17.40 1.50
C ALA A 402 35.43 18.86 1.45
N GLY A 403 34.92 19.73 2.33
CA GLY A 403 35.29 21.14 2.47
C GLY A 403 34.74 22.08 1.38
N GLY A 404 34.66 23.37 1.71
CA GLY A 404 34.29 24.43 0.76
C GLY A 404 32.78 24.54 0.46
N HIS A 405 31.95 23.82 1.21
CA HIS A 405 30.49 23.76 1.02
C HIS A 405 29.70 24.33 2.21
N ASP A 406 30.34 25.16 3.05
CA ASP A 406 29.86 25.67 4.34
C ASP A 406 28.43 26.23 4.30
N THR A 407 28.06 26.94 3.23
CA THR A 407 26.71 27.51 3.05
C THR A 407 25.65 26.44 2.82
N THR A 408 26.01 25.34 2.15
CA THR A 408 25.13 24.19 1.91
C THR A 408 24.99 23.38 3.20
N VAL A 409 26.11 23.09 3.88
CA VAL A 409 26.13 22.40 5.19
C VAL A 409 25.28 23.17 6.20
N ALA A 410 25.41 24.50 6.28
CA ALA A 410 24.61 25.34 7.17
C ALA A 410 23.10 25.32 6.85
N ARG A 411 22.70 25.22 5.57
CA ARG A 411 21.28 25.02 5.19
C ARG A 411 20.75 23.69 5.68
N SER A 412 21.52 22.61 5.52
CA SER A 412 21.13 21.27 5.97
C SER A 412 21.11 21.14 7.50
N VAL A 413 22.04 21.79 8.22
CA VAL A 413 21.98 21.92 9.69
C VAL A 413 20.74 22.71 10.13
N ALA A 414 20.40 23.81 9.44
CA ALA A 414 19.20 24.58 9.74
C ALA A 414 17.90 23.78 9.49
N TYR A 415 17.86 22.94 8.44
CA TYR A 415 16.79 21.98 8.23
C TYR A 415 16.71 20.97 9.37
N LEU A 416 17.81 20.33 9.77
CA LEU A 416 17.80 19.33 10.85
C LEU A 416 17.28 19.95 12.16
N LYS A 417 17.73 21.15 12.51
CA LYS A 417 17.25 21.87 13.71
C LYS A 417 15.76 22.26 13.66
N LYS A 418 15.17 22.34 12.45
CA LYS A 418 13.72 22.53 12.22
C LYS A 418 12.95 21.20 12.19
N ALA A 419 13.59 20.11 11.75
CA ALA A 419 13.00 18.77 11.64
C ALA A 419 13.02 17.97 12.96
N GLN A 420 13.88 18.35 13.92
CA GLN A 420 13.93 17.71 15.23
C GLN A 420 12.60 17.86 15.98
N LEU A 421 12.01 16.73 16.37
CA LEU A 421 10.76 16.67 17.11
C LEU A 421 10.98 17.13 18.57
N ARG A 422 9.90 17.58 19.22
CA ARG A 422 9.92 17.96 20.65
C ARG A 422 10.31 16.81 21.59
N SER A 423 10.28 15.56 21.11
CA SER A 423 10.74 14.37 21.81
C SER A 423 12.27 14.20 21.78
N GLY A 424 12.99 15.01 20.99
CA GLY A 424 14.42 14.86 20.66
C GLY A 424 14.69 14.03 19.40
N ALA A 425 13.70 13.25 18.95
CA ALA A 425 13.80 12.39 17.78
C ALA A 425 13.82 13.14 16.45
N PHE A 426 14.16 12.42 15.39
CA PHE A 426 13.95 12.81 14.00
C PHE A 426 13.01 11.82 13.31
N PRO A 427 12.09 12.30 12.45
CA PRO A 427 11.23 11.42 11.66
C PRO A 427 12.00 10.70 10.54
N ALA A 428 11.45 9.60 10.03
CA ALA A 428 11.98 8.90 8.86
C ALA A 428 11.82 9.68 7.53
N TYR A 429 10.93 10.67 7.48
CA TYR A 429 10.63 11.48 6.30
C TYR A 429 9.93 12.80 6.69
N ASN A 430 9.87 13.74 5.75
CA ASN A 430 9.37 15.10 6.00
C ASN A 430 7.96 15.16 6.62
N GLY A 431 7.87 15.77 7.80
CA GLY A 431 6.62 16.02 8.50
C GLY A 431 5.87 14.76 8.96
N SER A 432 6.56 13.65 9.23
CA SER A 432 6.04 12.68 10.22
C SER A 432 6.18 13.26 11.64
N ALA A 433 5.33 12.79 12.55
CA ALA A 433 5.36 13.15 13.98
C ALA A 433 5.87 12.02 14.88
N VAL A 434 6.26 10.89 14.29
CA VAL A 434 6.81 9.70 14.95
C VAL A 434 8.32 9.70 14.78
N GLY A 435 9.07 9.44 15.86
CA GLY A 435 10.52 9.30 15.80
C GLY A 435 10.97 8.01 15.10
N SER A 436 12.05 8.10 14.32
CA SER A 436 12.70 6.94 13.69
C SER A 436 14.12 6.78 14.25
N VAL A 437 14.50 5.56 14.63
CA VAL A 437 15.79 5.28 15.26
C VAL A 437 16.94 5.58 14.32
N ALA A 438 16.91 5.05 13.10
CA ALA A 438 17.98 5.25 12.13
C ALA A 438 18.14 6.74 11.76
N ALA A 439 17.04 7.45 11.50
CA ALA A 439 17.09 8.88 11.18
C ALA A 439 17.59 9.72 12.37
N THR A 440 17.12 9.43 13.59
CA THR A 440 17.59 10.10 14.81
C THR A 440 19.07 9.85 15.05
N ALA A 441 19.54 8.63 14.82
CA ALA A 441 20.94 8.26 15.02
C ALA A 441 21.89 8.91 14.00
N TYR A 442 21.57 8.87 12.70
CA TYR A 442 22.38 9.55 11.68
C TYR A 442 22.36 11.07 11.84
N ALA A 443 21.21 11.67 12.19
CA ALA A 443 21.14 13.09 12.52
C ALA A 443 21.96 13.44 13.77
N ALA A 444 21.98 12.58 14.82
CA ALA A 444 22.80 12.78 16.02
C ALA A 444 24.31 12.74 15.71
N GLN A 445 24.76 11.82 14.86
CA GLN A 445 26.16 11.75 14.42
C GLN A 445 26.57 13.04 13.69
N ALA A 446 25.76 13.47 12.71
CA ALA A 446 26.01 14.67 11.92
C ALA A 446 26.00 15.94 12.78
N LEU A 447 24.96 16.14 13.59
CA LEU A 447 24.84 17.32 14.47
C LEU A 447 25.97 17.39 15.51
N ARG A 448 26.45 16.26 16.03
CA ARG A 448 27.58 16.26 16.98
C ARG A 448 28.90 16.64 16.29
N ALA A 449 29.15 16.11 15.10
CA ALA A 449 30.33 16.45 14.30
C ALA A 449 30.33 17.93 13.88
N LEU A 450 29.18 18.44 13.43
CA LEU A 450 28.96 19.81 12.98
C LEU A 450 28.78 20.83 14.13
N GLY A 451 29.08 20.45 15.38
CA GLY A 451 29.12 21.34 16.54
C GLY A 451 27.77 21.68 17.21
N GLU A 452 26.66 21.14 16.73
CA GLU A 452 25.30 21.33 17.24
C GLU A 452 24.99 20.39 18.43
N VAL A 453 25.86 20.46 19.45
CA VAL A 453 25.94 19.50 20.55
C VAL A 453 24.60 19.26 21.26
N ARG A 454 23.83 20.32 21.56
CA ARG A 454 22.53 20.17 22.25
C ARG A 454 21.49 19.41 21.44
N ALA A 455 21.45 19.61 20.11
CA ALA A 455 20.53 18.91 19.24
C ALA A 455 20.91 17.41 19.16
N ALA A 456 22.22 17.12 19.12
CA ALA A 456 22.72 15.74 19.19
C ALA A 456 22.49 15.09 20.58
N ASP A 457 22.60 15.83 21.68
CA ASP A 457 22.31 15.35 23.03
C ASP A 457 20.81 15.04 23.19
N ALA A 458 19.92 15.86 22.63
CA ALA A 458 18.48 15.60 22.59
C ALA A 458 18.11 14.35 21.78
N ALA A 459 18.81 14.10 20.67
CA ALA A 459 18.64 12.89 19.87
C ALA A 459 19.13 11.63 20.61
N VAL A 460 20.29 11.69 21.26
CA VAL A 460 20.82 10.58 22.09
C VAL A 460 19.97 10.34 23.35
N TRP A 461 19.37 11.39 23.92
CA TRP A 461 18.38 11.26 25.00
C TRP A 461 17.14 10.49 24.57
N TRP A 462 16.57 10.81 23.40
CA TRP A 462 15.46 10.04 22.86
C TRP A 462 15.87 8.57 22.62
N LEU A 463 16.95 8.33 21.88
CA LEU A 463 17.45 6.98 21.58
C LEU A 463 17.66 6.14 22.85
N SER A 464 18.19 6.73 23.94
CA SER A 464 18.43 6.02 25.20
C SER A 464 17.17 5.49 25.90
N ARG A 465 15.97 5.84 25.42
CA ARG A 465 14.68 5.31 25.90
C ARG A 465 14.03 4.29 24.95
N GLU A 466 14.48 4.22 23.70
CA GLU A 466 13.98 3.30 22.67
C GLU A 466 14.91 2.06 22.52
N GLN A 467 15.99 1.97 23.31
CA GLN A 467 16.81 0.76 23.37
C GLN A 467 16.06 -0.37 24.10
N LEU A 468 16.00 -1.54 23.46
CA LEU A 468 15.24 -2.70 23.93
C LEU A 468 15.98 -3.50 25.01
N ALA A 469 15.24 -4.35 25.71
CA ALA A 469 15.72 -5.06 26.90
C ALA A 469 16.84 -6.09 26.62
N ASP A 470 17.02 -6.51 25.36
CA ASP A 470 18.12 -7.35 24.90
C ASP A 470 19.37 -6.55 24.45
N GLY A 471 19.22 -5.22 24.31
CA GLY A 471 20.25 -4.29 23.89
C GLY A 471 20.11 -3.77 22.45
N GLY A 472 19.24 -4.35 21.64
CA GLY A 472 18.98 -3.89 20.27
C GLY A 472 18.08 -2.65 20.20
N PHE A 473 17.78 -2.20 18.98
CA PHE A 473 16.84 -1.12 18.70
C PHE A 473 15.93 -1.51 17.53
N GLY A 474 14.62 -1.25 17.63
CA GLY A 474 13.71 -1.36 16.49
C GLY A 474 13.84 -0.19 15.51
N PHE A 475 13.04 -0.18 14.44
CA PHE A 475 13.14 0.86 13.40
C PHE A 475 12.61 2.24 13.86
N ASP A 476 11.48 2.28 14.57
CA ASP A 476 10.73 3.50 14.90
C ASP A 476 10.23 3.50 16.37
N GLU A 477 9.71 4.65 16.81
CA GLU A 477 9.22 4.92 18.18
C GLU A 477 8.27 3.84 18.70
N GLY A 478 8.63 3.19 19.81
CA GLY A 478 7.82 2.12 20.41
C GLY A 478 7.79 0.77 19.66
N ALA A 479 8.70 0.52 18.71
CA ALA A 479 8.86 -0.81 18.13
C ALA A 479 9.29 -1.86 19.19
N GLU A 480 8.64 -3.03 19.23
CA GLU A 480 8.89 -4.07 20.25
C GLU A 480 10.01 -5.07 19.89
N GLU A 481 10.43 -5.10 18.61
CA GLU A 481 11.45 -6.03 18.09
C GLU A 481 12.68 -5.28 17.55
N PRO A 482 13.91 -5.78 17.78
CA PRO A 482 15.14 -5.13 17.35
C PRO A 482 15.51 -5.41 15.89
N ALA A 483 16.08 -4.40 15.22
CA ALA A 483 16.59 -4.48 13.86
C ALA A 483 18.06 -4.03 13.81
N LEU A 484 18.90 -4.77 13.09
CA LEU A 484 20.34 -4.48 13.04
C LEU A 484 20.66 -3.17 12.31
N TYR A 485 19.93 -2.84 11.24
CA TYR A 485 20.09 -1.58 10.51
C TYR A 485 19.76 -0.34 11.36
N ALA A 486 18.85 -0.45 12.34
CA ALA A 486 18.58 0.63 13.28
C ALA A 486 19.60 0.65 14.44
N THR A 487 20.01 -0.54 14.90
CA THR A 487 20.97 -0.72 16.00
C THR A 487 22.36 -0.17 15.66
N ALA A 488 22.87 -0.40 14.44
CA ALA A 488 24.22 0.01 14.05
C ALA A 488 24.49 1.54 14.13
N PRO A 489 23.70 2.42 13.47
CA PRO A 489 23.91 3.86 13.60
C PRO A 489 23.60 4.38 15.01
N ALA A 490 22.68 3.74 15.76
CA ALA A 490 22.41 4.07 17.16
C ALA A 490 23.61 3.78 18.07
N VAL A 491 24.38 2.72 17.79
CA VAL A 491 25.66 2.44 18.45
C VAL A 491 26.71 3.51 18.12
N LEU A 492 26.84 3.93 16.85
CA LEU A 492 27.76 5.03 16.48
C LEU A 492 27.41 6.33 17.23
N ALA A 493 26.12 6.70 17.27
CA ALA A 493 25.64 7.87 18.00
C ALA A 493 25.89 7.76 19.52
N GLY A 494 25.65 6.58 20.11
CA GLY A 494 25.91 6.28 21.53
C GLY A 494 27.39 6.33 21.89
N SER A 495 28.26 5.89 20.99
CA SER A 495 29.73 6.01 21.09
C SER A 495 30.25 7.40 20.77
N SER A 496 29.39 8.38 20.47
CA SER A 496 29.75 9.76 20.10
C SER A 496 30.72 9.85 18.92
N THR A 497 30.61 8.93 17.96
CA THR A 497 31.42 8.87 16.73
C THR A 497 30.53 9.02 15.49
N SER A 498 31.11 9.00 14.29
CA SER A 498 30.39 9.05 13.02
C SER A 498 31.10 8.21 11.95
N LEU A 499 30.46 7.91 10.82
CA LEU A 499 31.14 7.20 9.71
C LEU A 499 32.38 7.95 9.17
N VAL A 500 32.48 9.27 9.34
CA VAL A 500 33.70 10.05 9.01
C VAL A 500 34.86 9.73 9.97
N THR A 501 34.58 9.59 11.26
CA THR A 501 35.60 9.50 12.32
C THR A 501 35.82 8.08 12.87
N LEU A 502 34.95 7.13 12.55
CA LEU A 502 34.98 5.76 13.06
C LEU A 502 36.30 5.04 12.71
N THR A 503 36.88 4.38 13.70
CA THR A 503 38.07 3.54 13.57
C THR A 503 37.97 2.37 14.55
N ALA A 504 38.51 1.22 14.17
CA ALA A 504 38.68 0.08 15.07
C ALA A 504 39.88 0.23 16.02
N LYS A 505 40.58 1.37 16.02
CA LYS A 505 41.71 1.60 16.92
C LYS A 505 41.26 1.62 18.38
N VAL A 506 41.67 0.62 19.14
CA VAL A 506 41.27 0.42 20.55
C VAL A 506 41.70 1.61 21.42
N PRO A 507 40.78 2.27 22.15
CA PRO A 507 41.14 3.29 23.16
C PRO A 507 41.97 2.69 24.30
N GLU A 508 42.96 3.44 24.80
CA GLU A 508 43.90 2.95 25.80
C GLU A 508 43.20 2.64 27.15
N PRO A 509 43.43 1.47 27.81
CA PRO A 509 42.49 0.98 28.83
C PRO A 509 42.68 1.59 30.23
N THR A 510 41.57 1.73 30.97
CA THR A 510 41.56 1.92 32.42
C THR A 510 41.00 0.68 33.13
N ASP A 511 41.73 0.16 34.12
CA ASP A 511 41.60 -1.21 34.65
C ASP A 511 40.41 -1.48 35.64
N PRO A 512 40.06 -2.77 35.89
CA PRO A 512 38.72 -3.20 36.35
C PRO A 512 38.63 -3.64 37.85
N PRO A 513 37.54 -4.36 38.24
CA PRO A 513 37.76 -5.75 38.70
C PRO A 513 36.69 -6.82 38.33
N THR A 514 37.19 -8.03 38.00
CA THR A 514 36.69 -9.44 38.13
C THR A 514 35.29 -9.77 38.74
N THR A 515 34.58 -10.87 38.42
CA THR A 515 34.99 -12.33 38.51
C THR A 515 33.95 -13.31 37.84
N PRO A 516 34.25 -14.58 37.45
CA PRO A 516 33.39 -15.43 36.58
C PRO A 516 32.95 -16.86 37.06
N PRO A 517 32.03 -17.54 36.33
CA PRO A 517 32.10 -18.96 35.83
C PRO A 517 31.61 -19.12 34.34
N THR A 518 31.66 -20.20 33.51
CA THR A 518 31.92 -21.69 33.52
C THR A 518 30.70 -22.63 33.77
N VAL A 519 30.42 -23.76 33.06
CA VAL A 519 30.97 -24.50 31.86
C VAL A 519 29.89 -25.41 31.15
N PRO A 520 30.02 -25.82 29.85
CA PRO A 520 28.99 -26.59 29.07
C PRO A 520 29.41 -27.98 28.45
N PRO A 521 28.47 -28.90 28.09
CA PRO A 521 28.79 -30.12 27.29
C PRO A 521 27.75 -30.74 26.28
N THR A 522 28.14 -30.89 25.00
CA THR A 522 27.95 -32.06 24.06
C THR A 522 26.60 -32.53 23.41
N THR A 523 26.73 -33.12 22.20
CA THR A 523 25.77 -33.82 21.27
C THR A 523 26.33 -35.21 20.84
N PRO A 524 25.84 -36.02 19.84
CA PRO A 524 24.53 -36.28 19.18
C PRO A 524 24.14 -37.82 19.18
N PRO A 525 23.13 -38.31 18.40
CA PRO A 525 23.41 -39.34 17.34
C PRO A 525 22.45 -39.33 16.09
N THR A 526 22.48 -40.39 15.25
CA THR A 526 22.19 -40.40 13.78
C THR A 526 20.95 -41.18 13.23
N THR A 527 20.35 -40.61 12.16
CA THR A 527 19.75 -41.14 10.87
C THR A 527 19.56 -42.66 10.58
N PRO A 528 18.78 -43.07 9.52
CA PRO A 528 17.75 -42.42 8.66
C PRO A 528 16.47 -43.33 8.59
N PRO A 529 15.76 -43.67 7.45
CA PRO A 529 15.43 -43.02 6.15
C PRO A 529 13.93 -43.08 5.68
N THR A 530 13.64 -42.47 4.51
CA THR A 530 12.58 -42.79 3.49
C THR A 530 11.44 -41.76 3.30
N THR A 531 11.09 -41.51 2.03
CA THR A 531 10.05 -40.61 1.46
C THR A 531 10.55 -39.21 1.06
N PRO A 532 10.23 -38.68 -0.14
CA PRO A 532 10.60 -37.31 -0.54
C PRO A 532 9.79 -36.25 0.23
N PRO A 533 10.39 -35.11 0.64
CA PRO A 533 9.70 -34.09 1.41
C PRO A 533 8.96 -33.06 0.55
N SER A 534 7.83 -32.56 1.06
CA SER A 534 7.26 -31.26 0.72
C SER A 534 7.99 -30.15 1.50
N GLY A 535 8.42 -29.07 0.86
CA GLY A 535 9.07 -27.94 1.57
C GLY A 535 9.72 -26.83 0.74
N ASP A 536 9.75 -26.94 -0.59
CA ASP A 536 10.44 -25.97 -1.48
C ASP A 536 9.59 -24.74 -1.91
N GLY A 537 8.57 -24.37 -1.13
CA GLY A 537 7.65 -23.27 -1.44
C GLY A 537 6.92 -22.71 -0.20
N PRO A 538 6.15 -21.61 -0.34
CA PRO A 538 5.56 -20.89 0.77
C PRO A 538 4.55 -21.71 1.59
N ASP A 539 4.33 -21.34 2.84
CA ASP A 539 3.30 -21.94 3.70
C ASP A 539 1.91 -21.43 3.27
N LEU A 540 1.26 -22.24 2.44
CA LEU A 540 -0.10 -21.97 1.94
C LEU A 540 -1.16 -22.03 3.04
N LYS A 541 -0.93 -22.70 4.18
CA LYS A 541 -1.88 -22.67 5.32
C LYS A 541 -1.78 -21.34 6.05
N LYS A 542 -0.56 -20.86 6.26
CA LYS A 542 -0.29 -19.53 6.85
C LYS A 542 -0.83 -18.42 5.95
N GLY A 543 -0.61 -18.53 4.64
CA GLY A 543 -1.19 -17.61 3.65
C GLY A 543 -2.72 -17.63 3.61
N VAL A 544 -3.35 -18.81 3.67
CA VAL A 544 -4.81 -18.90 3.79
C VAL A 544 -5.30 -18.31 5.11
N ALA A 545 -4.60 -18.52 6.23
CA ALA A 545 -4.96 -17.94 7.53
C ALA A 545 -4.86 -16.41 7.54
N TYR A 546 -3.86 -15.82 6.88
CA TYR A 546 -3.79 -14.37 6.63
C TYR A 546 -5.01 -13.89 5.83
N LEU A 547 -5.32 -14.57 4.71
CA LEU A 547 -6.44 -14.22 3.84
C LEU A 547 -7.81 -14.31 4.55
N THR A 548 -8.09 -15.40 5.26
CA THR A 548 -9.40 -15.60 5.93
C THR A 548 -9.49 -15.02 7.33
N SER A 549 -8.44 -14.31 7.79
CA SER A 549 -8.45 -13.56 9.04
C SER A 549 -9.59 -12.53 9.09
N SER A 550 -10.12 -12.28 10.29
CA SER A 550 -11.21 -11.32 10.50
C SER A 550 -10.82 -9.85 10.25
N ALA A 551 -9.51 -9.57 10.17
CA ALA A 551 -8.95 -8.28 9.78
C ALA A 551 -9.02 -8.03 8.26
N ASN A 552 -9.00 -9.10 7.45
CA ASN A 552 -9.01 -9.01 5.99
C ASN A 552 -10.37 -9.37 5.38
N LEU A 553 -10.96 -10.51 5.76
CA LEU A 553 -12.15 -11.08 5.11
C LEU A 553 -13.45 -10.75 5.87
N HIS A 554 -14.06 -9.59 5.59
CA HIS A 554 -15.25 -9.13 6.32
C HIS A 554 -16.56 -9.72 5.76
N GLN A 555 -16.89 -10.94 6.19
CA GLN A 555 -18.07 -11.72 5.77
C GLN A 555 -18.09 -12.03 4.25
N GLY A 556 -16.96 -12.48 3.69
CA GLY A 556 -16.89 -12.89 2.28
C GLY A 556 -16.54 -11.75 1.30
N ARG A 557 -15.95 -10.65 1.78
CA ARG A 557 -15.55 -9.47 0.98
C ARG A 557 -14.17 -8.98 1.41
N TYR A 558 -13.36 -8.57 0.44
CA TYR A 558 -12.14 -7.78 0.65
C TYR A 558 -12.35 -6.31 0.25
N TYR A 559 -11.50 -5.44 0.80
CA TYR A 559 -11.57 -3.99 0.66
C TYR A 559 -10.15 -3.45 0.50
N THR A 560 -9.95 -2.49 -0.41
CA THR A 560 -8.65 -1.80 -0.58
C THR A 560 -8.56 -0.52 0.25
N ALA A 561 -9.70 0.12 0.56
CA ALA A 561 -9.81 1.29 1.42
C ALA A 561 -11.19 1.36 2.10
N GLY A 562 -11.32 2.16 3.16
CA GLY A 562 -12.61 2.45 3.82
C GLY A 562 -13.19 1.35 4.73
N GLY A 563 -12.55 0.18 4.82
CA GLY A 563 -12.91 -0.90 5.76
C GLY A 563 -14.29 -1.54 5.49
N PRO A 564 -14.83 -2.34 6.44
CA PRO A 564 -16.06 -3.13 6.26
C PRO A 564 -17.30 -2.32 5.83
N THR A 565 -17.33 -1.03 6.18
CA THR A 565 -18.39 -0.07 5.87
C THR A 565 -18.33 0.52 4.47
N GLY A 566 -17.21 0.36 3.77
CA GLY A 566 -16.94 0.99 2.48
C GLY A 566 -17.33 0.15 1.26
N ARG A 567 -16.66 0.48 0.15
CA ARG A 567 -16.79 -0.13 -1.17
C ARG A 567 -15.98 -1.43 -1.24
N ALA A 568 -16.64 -2.57 -1.47
CA ALA A 568 -15.94 -3.85 -1.60
C ALA A 568 -15.22 -3.97 -2.95
N ASP A 569 -13.99 -4.50 -2.97
CA ASP A 569 -13.30 -4.89 -4.19
C ASP A 569 -13.78 -6.28 -4.62
N PHE A 570 -14.75 -6.31 -5.52
CA PHE A 570 -15.28 -7.55 -6.11
C PHE A 570 -14.22 -8.33 -6.89
N GLY A 571 -13.25 -7.65 -7.53
CA GLY A 571 -12.19 -8.29 -8.28
C GLY A 571 -11.22 -9.06 -7.39
N LEU A 572 -10.79 -8.43 -6.28
CA LEU A 572 -9.94 -9.04 -5.23
C LEU A 572 -10.70 -10.10 -4.43
N THR A 573 -12.00 -9.88 -4.18
CA THR A 573 -12.90 -10.87 -3.57
C THR A 573 -12.94 -12.17 -4.39
N VAL A 574 -12.93 -12.07 -5.72
CA VAL A 574 -12.80 -13.23 -6.62
C VAL A 574 -11.38 -13.82 -6.64
N ASP A 575 -10.32 -13.00 -6.59
CA ASP A 575 -8.92 -13.50 -6.53
C ASP A 575 -8.66 -14.36 -5.29
N GLY A 576 -9.09 -13.91 -4.11
CA GLY A 576 -8.99 -14.72 -2.90
C GLY A 576 -9.88 -15.96 -2.94
N ALA A 577 -11.03 -15.92 -3.62
CA ALA A 577 -11.82 -17.13 -3.85
C ALA A 577 -11.08 -18.16 -4.73
N PHE A 578 -10.34 -17.73 -5.76
CA PHE A 578 -9.45 -18.62 -6.51
C PHE A 578 -8.30 -19.17 -5.63
N ALA A 579 -7.71 -18.36 -4.75
CA ALA A 579 -6.65 -18.80 -3.83
C ALA A 579 -7.13 -19.89 -2.86
N LEU A 580 -8.33 -19.71 -2.28
CA LEU A 580 -8.97 -20.72 -1.43
C LEU A 580 -9.40 -21.96 -2.21
N ALA A 581 -9.84 -21.82 -3.47
CA ALA A 581 -10.20 -22.95 -4.30
C ALA A 581 -8.98 -23.80 -4.70
N ALA A 582 -7.86 -23.15 -5.05
CA ALA A 582 -6.62 -23.82 -5.42
C ALA A 582 -6.04 -24.62 -4.23
N THR A 583 -5.88 -23.97 -3.07
CA THR A 583 -5.35 -24.60 -1.85
C THR A 583 -6.33 -25.60 -1.21
N GLY A 584 -7.63 -25.29 -1.21
CA GLY A 584 -8.66 -26.07 -0.53
C GLY A 584 -8.55 -26.08 1.00
N HIS A 585 -7.81 -25.14 1.60
CA HIS A 585 -7.51 -25.14 3.03
C HIS A 585 -8.61 -24.48 3.90
N ASP A 586 -9.45 -23.61 3.33
CA ASP A 586 -10.61 -23.02 4.00
C ASP A 586 -11.82 -22.95 3.02
N ASN A 587 -12.56 -24.05 2.95
CA ASN A 587 -13.70 -24.20 2.04
C ASN A 587 -15.01 -23.60 2.60
N ASP A 588 -15.03 -23.23 3.87
CA ASP A 588 -16.17 -22.56 4.53
C ASP A 588 -16.10 -21.04 4.30
N ALA A 589 -14.91 -20.44 4.39
CA ALA A 589 -14.67 -19.06 3.95
C ALA A 589 -14.87 -18.88 2.43
N LEU A 590 -14.37 -19.83 1.62
CA LEU A 590 -14.64 -19.86 0.18
C LEU A 590 -16.14 -19.90 -0.11
N ARG A 591 -16.89 -20.74 0.61
CA ARG A 591 -18.34 -20.78 0.50
C ARG A 591 -18.99 -19.46 0.90
N THR A 592 -18.52 -18.77 1.96
CA THR A 592 -19.05 -17.44 2.32
C THR A 592 -18.83 -16.41 1.21
N ILE A 593 -17.66 -16.39 0.56
CA ILE A 593 -17.40 -15.51 -0.59
C ILE A 593 -18.35 -15.84 -1.75
N VAL A 594 -18.45 -17.12 -2.11
CA VAL A 594 -19.29 -17.59 -3.22
C VAL A 594 -20.77 -17.30 -2.95
N ASP A 595 -21.29 -17.68 -1.79
CA ASP A 595 -22.70 -17.44 -1.42
C ASP A 595 -23.02 -15.94 -1.24
N PHE A 596 -22.02 -15.08 -1.00
CA PHE A 596 -22.19 -13.62 -1.06
C PHE A 596 -22.37 -13.14 -2.51
N LEU A 597 -21.49 -13.53 -3.43
CA LEU A 597 -21.55 -13.11 -4.84
C LEU A 597 -22.78 -13.68 -5.56
N ASP A 598 -23.00 -14.99 -5.42
CA ASP A 598 -24.00 -15.79 -6.14
C ASP A 598 -25.44 -15.43 -5.77
N ARG A 599 -25.67 -14.99 -4.53
CA ARG A 599 -27.02 -14.64 -4.03
C ARG A 599 -27.37 -13.16 -4.20
N GLY A 600 -26.63 -12.44 -5.06
CA GLY A 600 -26.83 -11.00 -5.28
C GLY A 600 -26.51 -10.16 -4.04
N GLY A 601 -25.53 -10.59 -3.24
CA GLY A 601 -25.11 -9.93 -2.02
C GLY A 601 -24.60 -8.50 -2.26
N LYS A 602 -24.74 -7.66 -1.22
CA LYS A 602 -24.48 -6.22 -1.28
C LYS A 602 -23.33 -5.78 -0.38
N ASP A 603 -22.53 -4.83 -0.86
CA ASP A 603 -21.52 -4.11 -0.08
C ASP A 603 -22.11 -2.89 0.67
N GLY A 604 -21.26 -2.08 1.29
CA GLY A 604 -21.68 -0.87 2.02
C GLY A 604 -22.34 0.19 1.13
N GLU A 605 -21.98 0.24 -0.16
CA GLU A 605 -22.59 1.11 -1.18
C GLU A 605 -23.87 0.49 -1.81
N ALA A 606 -24.37 -0.62 -1.26
CA ALA A 606 -25.48 -1.42 -1.77
C ALA A 606 -25.28 -2.00 -3.19
N ARG A 607 -24.03 -2.07 -3.67
CA ARG A 607 -23.64 -2.63 -4.98
C ARG A 607 -23.51 -4.14 -4.91
N THR A 608 -23.67 -4.79 -6.05
CA THR A 608 -23.55 -6.24 -6.28
C THR A 608 -22.39 -6.56 -7.22
N VAL A 609 -22.09 -7.85 -7.42
CA VAL A 609 -21.15 -8.31 -8.45
C VAL A 609 -21.53 -7.81 -9.86
N HIS A 610 -22.80 -7.52 -10.13
CA HIS A 610 -23.24 -7.01 -11.44
C HIS A 610 -23.05 -5.52 -11.64
N ASP A 611 -22.85 -4.74 -10.57
CA ASP A 611 -22.43 -3.34 -10.65
C ASP A 611 -20.92 -3.22 -10.94
N TRP A 612 -20.16 -4.31 -10.78
CA TRP A 612 -18.76 -4.43 -11.21
C TRP A 612 -18.61 -5.13 -12.57
N THR A 613 -19.44 -6.12 -12.91
CA THR A 613 -19.40 -6.77 -14.23
C THR A 613 -20.22 -6.05 -15.32
N ASN A 614 -21.12 -5.13 -14.94
CA ASN A 614 -22.07 -4.44 -15.83
C ASN A 614 -22.95 -5.40 -16.68
N ALA A 615 -23.14 -6.64 -16.22
CA ALA A 615 -23.73 -7.74 -17.00
C ALA A 615 -25.19 -7.49 -17.41
N GLY A 616 -25.46 -7.59 -18.72
CA GLY A 616 -26.76 -7.26 -19.31
C GLY A 616 -27.01 -5.76 -19.49
N SER A 617 -25.95 -4.96 -19.69
CA SER A 617 -26.02 -3.55 -20.06
C SER A 617 -25.17 -3.28 -21.32
N ALA A 618 -25.34 -2.10 -21.93
CA ALA A 618 -24.49 -1.64 -23.05
C ALA A 618 -23.02 -1.38 -22.68
N HIS A 619 -22.64 -1.59 -21.41
CA HIS A 619 -21.30 -1.38 -20.87
C HIS A 619 -20.75 -2.64 -20.16
N ALA A 620 -21.28 -3.82 -20.52
CA ALA A 620 -20.89 -5.10 -19.96
C ALA A 620 -19.38 -5.33 -20.10
N MET A 621 -18.69 -5.60 -18.98
CA MET A 621 -17.23 -5.63 -18.95
C MET A 621 -16.73 -7.05 -19.10
N GLY A 622 -16.26 -7.40 -20.30
CA GLY A 622 -15.91 -8.77 -20.68
C GLY A 622 -14.94 -9.47 -19.73
N GLY A 623 -13.89 -8.77 -19.30
CA GLY A 623 -12.90 -9.33 -18.37
C GLY A 623 -13.49 -9.65 -16.99
N SER A 624 -14.27 -8.73 -16.42
CA SER A 624 -14.93 -8.92 -15.13
C SER A 624 -16.02 -10.00 -15.20
N MET A 625 -16.80 -10.06 -16.28
CA MET A 625 -17.77 -11.13 -16.53
C MET A 625 -17.08 -12.50 -16.65
N GLY A 626 -15.99 -12.58 -17.41
CA GLY A 626 -15.15 -13.78 -17.53
C GLY A 626 -14.62 -14.24 -16.18
N LYS A 627 -14.11 -13.31 -15.35
CA LYS A 627 -13.61 -13.60 -14.00
C LYS A 627 -14.69 -14.17 -13.08
N ALA A 628 -15.89 -13.58 -13.07
CA ALA A 628 -17.01 -14.04 -12.26
C ALA A 628 -17.59 -15.38 -12.75
N ALA A 629 -17.74 -15.57 -14.07
CA ALA A 629 -18.17 -16.82 -14.67
C ALA A 629 -17.18 -17.97 -14.42
N LEU A 630 -15.88 -17.69 -14.50
CA LEU A 630 -14.82 -18.64 -14.17
C LEU A 630 -14.87 -19.03 -12.68
N LEU A 631 -15.10 -18.09 -11.75
CA LEU A 631 -15.28 -18.45 -10.34
C LEU A 631 -16.46 -19.40 -10.16
N ALA A 632 -17.62 -19.11 -10.75
CA ALA A 632 -18.80 -19.98 -10.67
C ALA A 632 -18.45 -21.42 -11.10
N GLN A 633 -17.78 -21.58 -12.25
CA GLN A 633 -17.31 -22.87 -12.75
C GLN A 633 -16.28 -23.54 -11.84
N VAL A 634 -15.36 -22.77 -11.24
CA VAL A 634 -14.33 -23.29 -10.32
C VAL A 634 -14.99 -23.91 -9.08
N VAL A 635 -16.13 -23.38 -8.60
CA VAL A 635 -16.83 -23.90 -7.41
C VAL A 635 -18.12 -24.68 -7.73
N GLU A 636 -18.23 -25.23 -8.94
CA GLU A 636 -19.36 -26.05 -9.40
C GLU A 636 -20.74 -25.38 -9.31
N ARG A 637 -20.79 -24.04 -9.42
CA ARG A 637 -22.01 -23.25 -9.65
C ARG A 637 -22.24 -23.03 -11.15
N ASP A 638 -23.47 -22.77 -11.55
CA ASP A 638 -23.78 -22.50 -12.96
C ASP A 638 -23.45 -21.04 -13.32
N PRO A 639 -22.48 -20.77 -14.22
CA PRO A 639 -22.20 -19.41 -14.69
C PRO A 639 -23.35 -18.80 -15.52
N ARG A 640 -24.38 -19.59 -15.86
CA ARG A 640 -25.60 -19.13 -16.54
C ARG A 640 -26.69 -18.64 -15.56
N ASP A 641 -26.53 -18.85 -14.26
CA ASP A 641 -27.37 -18.25 -13.21
C ASP A 641 -26.51 -17.92 -11.97
N PHE A 642 -25.51 -17.05 -12.15
CA PHE A 642 -24.63 -16.60 -11.06
C PHE A 642 -24.96 -15.15 -10.69
N GLY A 643 -25.43 -14.92 -9.47
CA GLY A 643 -25.95 -13.61 -9.04
C GLY A 643 -27.32 -13.25 -9.64
N GLY A 644 -27.98 -14.18 -10.33
CA GLY A 644 -29.22 -13.94 -11.09
C GLY A 644 -28.97 -13.45 -12.53
N LYS A 645 -27.82 -13.80 -13.13
CA LYS A 645 -27.44 -13.45 -14.51
C LYS A 645 -26.78 -14.61 -15.24
N ASP A 646 -27.05 -14.71 -16.54
CA ASP A 646 -26.24 -15.50 -17.44
C ASP A 646 -25.01 -14.70 -17.89
N LEU A 647 -23.86 -15.05 -17.29
CA LEU A 647 -22.57 -14.41 -17.61
C LEU A 647 -21.96 -14.99 -18.90
N ILE A 648 -22.35 -16.20 -19.31
CA ILE A 648 -21.85 -16.85 -20.53
C ILE A 648 -22.52 -16.25 -21.78
N ALA A 649 -23.84 -16.04 -21.73
CA ALA A 649 -24.56 -15.25 -22.72
C ALA A 649 -24.09 -13.79 -22.72
N GLY A 650 -23.88 -13.19 -21.53
CA GLY A 650 -23.30 -11.85 -21.41
C GLY A 650 -21.92 -11.69 -22.08
N LEU A 651 -21.07 -12.72 -21.98
CA LEU A 651 -19.80 -12.77 -22.72
C LEU A 651 -19.97 -12.91 -24.23
N ALA A 652 -21.00 -13.63 -24.70
CA ALA A 652 -21.28 -13.78 -26.13
C ALA A 652 -21.82 -12.47 -26.74
N ASP A 653 -22.73 -11.79 -26.05
CA ASP A 653 -23.23 -10.46 -26.44
C ASP A 653 -22.12 -9.38 -26.40
N ALA A 654 -21.08 -9.58 -25.58
CA ALA A 654 -19.93 -8.67 -25.47
C ALA A 654 -18.84 -8.88 -26.55
N VAL A 655 -18.98 -9.84 -27.47
CA VAL A 655 -17.99 -10.05 -28.55
C VAL A 655 -18.10 -8.93 -29.60
N CYS A 656 -17.05 -8.12 -29.71
CA CYS A 656 -16.99 -6.99 -30.64
C CYS A 656 -17.04 -7.44 -32.10
N THR A 657 -18.01 -6.91 -32.86
CA THR A 657 -18.15 -7.20 -34.29
C THR A 657 -17.20 -6.38 -35.17
N ALA A 658 -16.73 -5.24 -34.65
CA ALA A 658 -15.75 -4.34 -35.25
C ALA A 658 -15.04 -3.53 -34.15
N LYS A 659 -13.97 -2.81 -34.53
CA LYS A 659 -13.29 -1.83 -33.68
C LYS A 659 -14.13 -0.57 -33.44
N SER A 660 -14.07 -0.01 -32.24
CA SER A 660 -14.67 1.29 -31.91
C SER A 660 -13.98 2.47 -32.62
N ALA A 661 -14.75 3.52 -32.91
CA ALA A 661 -14.22 4.78 -33.42
C ALA A 661 -13.91 5.73 -32.25
N ALA A 662 -12.70 6.27 -32.21
CA ALA A 662 -12.28 7.20 -31.15
C ALA A 662 -13.24 8.41 -31.03
N PRO A 663 -13.57 8.87 -29.81
CA PRO A 663 -12.95 8.52 -28.53
C PRO A 663 -13.46 7.24 -27.86
N ASP A 664 -14.42 6.51 -28.45
CA ASP A 664 -14.90 5.25 -27.88
C ASP A 664 -13.77 4.19 -27.85
N ARG A 665 -13.61 3.56 -26.70
CA ARG A 665 -12.62 2.53 -26.37
C ARG A 665 -13.25 1.17 -26.02
N SER A 666 -14.57 1.03 -26.19
CA SER A 666 -15.33 -0.16 -25.82
C SER A 666 -14.88 -1.42 -26.57
N CYS A 667 -14.58 -1.33 -27.87
CA CYS A 667 -14.10 -2.44 -28.69
C CYS A 667 -12.70 -2.19 -29.26
N ALA A 668 -11.72 -2.98 -28.82
CA ALA A 668 -10.32 -2.86 -29.22
C ALA A 668 -10.09 -3.30 -30.68
N ASP A 669 -10.74 -4.39 -31.10
CA ASP A 669 -10.92 -4.77 -32.50
C ASP A 669 -12.07 -5.80 -32.66
N LYS A 670 -12.34 -6.26 -33.89
CA LYS A 670 -13.23 -7.40 -34.13
C LYS A 670 -12.72 -8.65 -33.39
N GLY A 671 -13.61 -9.31 -32.65
CA GLY A 671 -13.36 -10.52 -31.89
C GLY A 671 -12.96 -10.28 -30.43
N SER A 672 -12.48 -9.09 -30.06
CA SER A 672 -12.22 -8.77 -28.64
C SER A 672 -13.52 -8.76 -27.84
N TYR A 673 -13.50 -9.16 -26.56
CA TYR A 673 -14.59 -8.81 -25.66
C TYR A 673 -14.57 -7.31 -25.35
N SER A 674 -15.75 -6.70 -25.25
CA SER A 674 -15.89 -5.27 -24.96
C SER A 674 -15.43 -4.91 -23.53
N TYR A 675 -14.84 -3.73 -23.41
CA TYR A 675 -14.26 -3.13 -22.19
C TYR A 675 -13.18 -3.99 -21.48
N ALA A 676 -12.72 -5.08 -22.09
CA ALA A 676 -11.61 -5.90 -21.58
C ALA A 676 -10.26 -5.34 -22.10
N MET A 677 -9.77 -4.29 -21.44
CA MET A 677 -8.58 -3.51 -21.85
C MET A 677 -7.22 -4.20 -21.66
N SER A 678 -7.16 -5.46 -21.23
CA SER A 678 -5.92 -6.23 -21.07
C SER A 678 -6.04 -7.63 -21.65
N VAL A 679 -4.92 -8.22 -22.07
CA VAL A 679 -4.89 -9.62 -22.51
C VAL A 679 -5.34 -10.55 -21.39
N PHE A 680 -4.95 -10.26 -20.13
CA PHE A 680 -5.47 -10.93 -18.93
C PHE A 680 -7.00 -10.98 -18.93
N GLY A 681 -7.67 -9.86 -19.21
CA GLY A 681 -9.13 -9.76 -19.29
C GLY A 681 -9.73 -10.53 -20.48
N GLN A 682 -9.07 -10.51 -21.64
CA GLN A 682 -9.50 -11.28 -22.82
C GLN A 682 -9.41 -12.80 -22.54
N SER A 683 -8.30 -13.26 -21.96
CA SER A 683 -8.08 -14.66 -21.58
C SER A 683 -9.11 -15.19 -20.58
N LEU A 684 -9.51 -14.39 -19.58
CA LEU A 684 -10.58 -14.78 -18.64
C LEU A 684 -11.91 -15.06 -19.34
N GLY A 685 -12.28 -14.25 -20.33
CA GLY A 685 -13.49 -14.47 -21.13
C GLY A 685 -13.42 -15.74 -21.97
N VAL A 686 -12.26 -15.99 -22.62
CA VAL A 686 -12.02 -17.21 -23.40
C VAL A 686 -12.10 -18.46 -22.52
N ILE A 687 -11.39 -18.47 -21.38
CA ILE A 687 -11.38 -19.58 -20.43
C ILE A 687 -12.81 -19.88 -19.96
N ALA A 688 -13.58 -18.85 -19.58
CA ALA A 688 -14.96 -19.02 -19.12
C ALA A 688 -15.88 -19.60 -20.22
N GLN A 689 -15.84 -19.09 -21.45
CA GLN A 689 -16.69 -19.61 -22.53
C GLN A 689 -16.29 -21.02 -22.98
N VAL A 690 -14.99 -21.33 -23.08
CA VAL A 690 -14.51 -22.66 -23.46
C VAL A 690 -14.87 -23.70 -22.38
N ARG A 691 -14.66 -23.40 -21.10
CA ARG A 691 -15.11 -24.26 -19.97
C ARG A 691 -16.64 -24.39 -19.90
N ALA A 692 -17.41 -23.43 -20.40
CA ALA A 692 -18.87 -23.52 -20.49
C ALA A 692 -19.37 -24.37 -21.68
N GLY A 693 -18.47 -24.83 -22.56
CA GLY A 693 -18.79 -25.56 -23.79
C GLY A 693 -19.08 -24.67 -25.00
N GLU A 694 -19.03 -23.33 -24.86
CA GLU A 694 -19.43 -22.37 -25.89
C GLU A 694 -18.29 -22.05 -26.88
N THR A 695 -17.55 -23.07 -27.32
CA THR A 695 -16.38 -22.93 -28.21
C THR A 695 -16.69 -22.18 -29.51
N LYS A 696 -17.93 -22.26 -30.00
CA LYS A 696 -18.40 -21.52 -31.17
C LYS A 696 -18.64 -20.03 -30.89
N ALA A 697 -19.09 -19.65 -29.69
CA ALA A 697 -19.19 -18.24 -29.32
C ALA A 697 -17.79 -17.65 -29.08
N ALA A 698 -16.89 -18.46 -28.51
CA ALA A 698 -15.49 -18.12 -28.28
C ALA A 698 -14.63 -18.11 -29.54
N GLU A 699 -15.11 -18.56 -30.72
CA GLU A 699 -14.29 -18.68 -31.95
C GLU A 699 -13.58 -17.36 -32.34
N ALA A 700 -14.30 -16.24 -32.30
CA ALA A 700 -13.74 -14.93 -32.61
C ALA A 700 -12.83 -14.37 -31.48
N PRO A 701 -13.19 -14.48 -30.18
CA PRO A 701 -12.28 -14.21 -29.06
C PRO A 701 -10.99 -15.03 -29.05
N ILE A 702 -11.05 -16.33 -29.35
CA ILE A 702 -9.88 -17.21 -29.48
C ILE A 702 -8.99 -16.73 -30.63
N GLY A 703 -9.58 -16.44 -31.79
CA GLY A 703 -8.86 -15.90 -32.94
C GLY A 703 -8.21 -14.54 -32.66
N TYR A 704 -8.90 -13.65 -31.93
CA TYR A 704 -8.37 -12.36 -31.50
C TYR A 704 -7.20 -12.54 -30.51
N LEU A 705 -7.39 -13.34 -29.46
CA LEU A 705 -6.37 -13.61 -28.45
C LEU A 705 -5.12 -14.26 -29.07
N ALA A 706 -5.28 -15.27 -29.93
CA ALA A 706 -4.16 -15.89 -30.63
C ALA A 706 -3.46 -14.90 -31.59
N GLY A 707 -4.22 -14.00 -32.23
CA GLY A 707 -3.69 -12.93 -33.09
C GLY A 707 -2.85 -11.86 -32.37
N LEU A 708 -2.91 -11.79 -31.04
CA LEU A 708 -2.08 -10.90 -30.23
C LEU A 708 -0.70 -11.51 -29.87
N GLN A 709 -0.43 -12.78 -30.20
CA GLN A 709 0.89 -13.37 -29.94
C GLN A 709 1.96 -12.67 -30.78
N HIS A 710 2.98 -12.11 -30.14
CA HIS A 710 4.08 -11.49 -30.85
C HIS A 710 4.95 -12.56 -31.56
N PRO A 711 5.07 -12.54 -32.90
CA PRO A 711 5.42 -13.74 -33.68
C PRO A 711 6.86 -14.22 -33.51
N SER A 712 7.79 -13.33 -33.12
CA SER A 712 9.21 -13.68 -32.92
C SER A 712 9.57 -14.05 -31.47
N SER A 713 8.76 -13.66 -30.49
CA SER A 713 9.04 -13.89 -29.06
C SER A 713 8.09 -14.91 -28.42
N GLY A 714 6.88 -15.10 -28.95
CA GLY A 714 5.87 -15.97 -28.34
C GLY A 714 5.08 -15.35 -27.19
N ALA A 715 5.37 -14.09 -26.85
CA ALA A 715 4.77 -13.38 -25.73
C ALA A 715 3.49 -12.62 -26.11
N TRP A 716 2.74 -12.18 -25.12
CA TRP A 716 1.61 -11.26 -25.26
C TRP A 716 1.88 -9.91 -24.61
N PRO A 717 1.31 -8.81 -25.16
CA PRO A 717 1.27 -7.50 -24.52
C PRO A 717 0.29 -7.50 -23.33
N SER A 718 0.46 -6.53 -22.44
CA SER A 718 -0.37 -6.33 -21.26
C SER A 718 -1.73 -5.73 -21.62
N LEU A 719 -1.71 -4.63 -22.38
CA LEU A 719 -2.89 -3.85 -22.74
C LEU A 719 -3.41 -4.19 -24.13
N VAL A 720 -4.71 -3.95 -24.34
CA VAL A 720 -5.35 -3.92 -25.66
C VAL A 720 -6.13 -2.61 -25.85
N PRO A 721 -5.95 -1.87 -26.98
CA PRO A 721 -5.08 -2.18 -28.11
C PRO A 721 -3.58 -2.26 -27.76
N PRO A 722 -2.81 -3.17 -28.39
CA PRO A 722 -1.46 -3.52 -27.98
C PRO A 722 -0.46 -2.37 -28.19
N THR A 723 0.45 -2.15 -27.23
CA THR A 723 1.37 -0.99 -27.27
C THR A 723 2.79 -1.34 -27.76
N GLY A 724 3.05 -2.62 -28.07
CA GLY A 724 4.37 -3.14 -28.44
C GLY A 724 5.17 -3.70 -27.25
N ASP A 725 4.56 -3.71 -26.08
CA ASP A 725 5.00 -4.30 -24.83
C ASP A 725 4.85 -5.84 -24.79
N ALA A 726 5.42 -6.48 -23.77
CA ALA A 726 5.25 -7.90 -23.50
C ALA A 726 5.51 -8.23 -22.01
N ASP A 727 4.58 -8.92 -21.35
CA ASP A 727 4.64 -9.19 -19.91
C ASP A 727 4.37 -10.67 -19.55
N VAL A 728 4.72 -11.05 -18.31
CA VAL A 728 4.64 -12.43 -17.80
C VAL A 728 3.20 -12.84 -17.48
N ASP A 729 2.45 -11.99 -16.80
CA ASP A 729 1.08 -12.23 -16.35
C ASP A 729 0.14 -12.53 -17.52
N SER A 730 0.17 -11.67 -18.55
CA SER A 730 -0.65 -11.81 -19.76
C SER A 730 -0.22 -12.99 -20.61
N THR A 731 1.09 -13.24 -20.73
CA THR A 731 1.60 -14.40 -21.48
C THR A 731 1.20 -15.72 -20.80
N ALA A 732 1.22 -15.78 -19.46
CA ALA A 732 0.74 -16.93 -18.70
C ALA A 732 -0.78 -17.13 -18.84
N MET A 733 -1.57 -16.05 -18.74
CA MET A 733 -3.02 -16.10 -18.94
C MET A 733 -3.42 -16.48 -20.38
N ALA A 734 -2.71 -15.99 -21.40
CA ALA A 734 -2.93 -16.38 -22.79
C ALA A 734 -2.57 -17.85 -23.04
N ALA A 735 -1.47 -18.34 -22.45
CA ALA A 735 -1.12 -19.76 -22.49
C ALA A 735 -2.22 -20.64 -21.87
N MET A 736 -2.65 -20.35 -20.64
CA MET A 736 -3.73 -21.09 -19.96
C MET A 736 -5.08 -21.01 -20.68
N ALA A 737 -5.34 -19.97 -21.47
CA ALA A 737 -6.55 -19.85 -22.29
C ALA A 737 -6.48 -20.67 -23.59
N LEU A 738 -5.33 -20.69 -24.26
CA LEU A 738 -5.14 -21.39 -25.53
C LEU A 738 -4.85 -22.89 -25.36
N ASP A 739 -4.34 -23.32 -24.21
CA ASP A 739 -4.17 -24.74 -23.84
C ASP A 739 -5.51 -25.51 -23.83
N LEU A 740 -6.61 -24.82 -23.50
CA LEU A 740 -7.97 -25.36 -23.57
C LEU A 740 -8.50 -25.55 -25.01
N VAL A 741 -7.80 -25.04 -26.03
CA VAL A 741 -8.30 -24.98 -27.42
C VAL A 741 -7.57 -26.01 -28.28
N PRO A 742 -8.24 -27.09 -28.74
CA PRO A 742 -7.58 -28.14 -29.52
C PRO A 742 -7.02 -27.64 -30.86
N GLY A 743 -5.72 -27.84 -31.08
CA GLY A 743 -5.10 -27.71 -32.41
C GLY A 743 -3.61 -27.40 -32.35
N ASP A 744 -2.84 -27.96 -33.29
CA ASP A 744 -1.37 -27.85 -33.36
C ASP A 744 -0.87 -26.39 -33.31
N ALA A 745 -1.63 -25.45 -33.89
CA ALA A 745 -1.30 -24.03 -33.87
C ALA A 745 -1.44 -23.39 -32.48
N HIS A 746 -2.41 -23.83 -31.68
CA HIS A 746 -2.59 -23.37 -30.29
C HIS A 746 -1.56 -24.01 -29.37
N ALA A 747 -1.31 -25.31 -29.51
CA ALA A 747 -0.23 -26.00 -28.81
C ALA A 747 1.14 -25.33 -29.09
N ALA A 748 1.47 -25.05 -30.35
CA ALA A 748 2.69 -24.34 -30.73
C ALA A 748 2.73 -22.87 -30.29
N ALA A 749 1.58 -22.24 -29.99
CA ALA A 749 1.52 -20.92 -29.39
C ALA A 749 1.82 -20.99 -27.88
N VAL A 750 1.23 -21.95 -27.16
CA VAL A 750 1.52 -22.24 -25.75
C VAL A 750 3.00 -22.59 -25.56
N ASP A 751 3.55 -23.48 -26.37
CA ASP A 751 4.95 -23.91 -26.30
C ASP A 751 5.95 -22.74 -26.30
N LYS A 752 5.70 -21.76 -27.19
CA LYS A 752 6.47 -20.51 -27.27
C LYS A 752 6.23 -19.59 -26.07
N ALA A 753 4.99 -19.50 -25.58
CA ALA A 753 4.64 -18.72 -24.40
C ALA A 753 5.43 -19.21 -23.17
N LEU A 754 5.45 -20.51 -22.94
CA LEU A 754 6.16 -21.13 -21.81
C LEU A 754 7.68 -20.97 -21.95
N ALA A 755 8.22 -21.15 -23.16
CA ALA A 755 9.64 -20.93 -23.43
C ALA A 755 10.04 -19.46 -23.20
N TRP A 756 9.17 -18.51 -23.55
CA TRP A 756 9.38 -17.09 -23.28
C TRP A 756 9.31 -16.77 -21.79
N ILE A 757 8.27 -17.24 -21.07
CA ILE A 757 8.16 -17.08 -19.61
C ILE A 757 9.41 -17.61 -18.93
N ALA A 758 9.83 -18.84 -19.25
CA ALA A 758 11.04 -19.45 -18.69
C ALA A 758 12.32 -18.63 -18.97
N SER A 759 12.38 -17.87 -20.07
CA SER A 759 13.48 -16.94 -20.39
C SER A 759 13.46 -15.62 -19.59
N LYS A 760 12.36 -15.32 -18.88
CA LYS A 760 12.19 -14.13 -18.03
C LYS A 760 12.47 -14.38 -16.54
N GLN A 761 12.73 -15.62 -16.14
CA GLN A 761 13.04 -15.91 -14.73
C GLN A 761 14.36 -15.26 -14.30
N LEU A 762 14.31 -14.49 -13.22
CA LEU A 762 15.44 -13.72 -12.69
C LEU A 762 16.41 -14.60 -11.88
N LYS A 763 17.57 -14.02 -11.50
CA LYS A 763 18.63 -14.74 -10.75
C LYS A 763 18.12 -15.29 -9.41
N GLY A 764 17.27 -14.56 -8.68
CA GLY A 764 16.63 -15.03 -7.44
C GLY A 764 15.56 -16.11 -7.65
N GLY A 765 14.86 -16.12 -8.79
CA GLY A 765 13.81 -17.10 -9.11
C GLY A 765 12.43 -16.50 -9.38
N GLY A 766 12.22 -15.26 -8.98
CA GLY A 766 11.06 -14.47 -9.37
C GLY A 766 11.13 -13.96 -10.81
N PHE A 767 10.20 -13.07 -11.17
CA PHE A 767 9.93 -12.65 -12.55
C PHE A 767 9.67 -11.14 -12.61
N PRO A 768 10.07 -10.45 -13.69
CA PRO A 768 9.83 -9.02 -13.83
C PRO A 768 8.33 -8.73 -13.99
N GLY A 769 7.84 -7.73 -13.26
CA GLY A 769 6.51 -7.14 -13.39
C GLY A 769 6.56 -5.63 -13.11
N ALA A 770 5.39 -5.00 -12.99
CA ALA A 770 5.29 -3.53 -12.87
C ALA A 770 5.94 -2.93 -11.61
N ALA A 771 6.20 -3.75 -10.58
CA ALA A 771 6.79 -3.34 -9.30
C ALA A 771 8.25 -3.79 -9.10
N GLY A 772 8.93 -4.31 -10.14
CA GLY A 772 10.25 -4.93 -10.02
C GLY A 772 10.17 -6.46 -10.16
N ASN A 773 10.90 -7.20 -9.34
CA ASN A 773 10.79 -8.65 -9.21
C ASN A 773 9.49 -9.03 -8.48
N SER A 774 8.44 -9.25 -9.27
CA SER A 774 7.03 -9.26 -8.86
C SER A 774 6.57 -10.61 -8.31
N VAL A 775 5.94 -10.59 -7.13
CA VAL A 775 5.34 -11.78 -6.49
C VAL A 775 4.15 -12.31 -7.29
N ASN A 776 3.29 -11.41 -7.78
CA ASN A 776 2.18 -11.78 -8.67
C ASN A 776 2.69 -12.46 -9.96
N SER A 777 3.68 -11.87 -10.61
CA SER A 777 4.23 -12.37 -11.89
C SER A 777 4.95 -13.71 -11.70
N ALA A 778 5.61 -13.93 -10.56
CA ALA A 778 6.13 -15.25 -10.20
C ALA A 778 5.03 -16.29 -9.96
N ALA A 779 3.94 -15.94 -9.28
CA ALA A 779 2.82 -16.84 -9.02
C ALA A 779 2.01 -17.19 -10.29
N LEU A 780 1.94 -16.29 -11.27
CA LEU A 780 1.37 -16.57 -12.59
C LEU A 780 2.34 -17.37 -13.48
N ALA A 781 3.64 -17.09 -13.40
CA ALA A 781 4.66 -17.91 -14.08
C ALA A 781 4.65 -19.37 -13.59
N VAL A 782 4.45 -19.61 -12.29
CA VAL A 782 4.28 -20.98 -11.74
C VAL A 782 3.09 -21.69 -12.38
N GLN A 783 1.92 -21.06 -12.46
CA GLN A 783 0.74 -21.65 -13.12
C GLN A 783 0.95 -21.89 -14.61
N GLY A 784 1.49 -20.90 -15.34
CA GLY A 784 1.74 -21.02 -16.77
C GLY A 784 2.75 -22.13 -17.08
N LEU A 785 3.91 -22.13 -16.44
CA LEU A 785 4.94 -23.14 -16.65
C LEU A 785 4.49 -24.55 -16.23
N SER A 786 3.53 -24.67 -15.30
CA SER A 786 2.99 -25.97 -14.87
C SER A 786 2.15 -26.68 -15.94
N LEU A 787 1.77 -26.01 -17.03
CA LEU A 787 1.21 -26.65 -18.23
C LEU A 787 2.19 -27.65 -18.86
N ASP A 788 3.50 -27.46 -18.69
CA ASP A 788 4.56 -28.40 -19.04
C ASP A 788 5.56 -28.54 -17.88
N ALA A 789 5.04 -29.02 -16.75
CA ALA A 789 5.80 -29.15 -15.50
C ALA A 789 6.99 -30.12 -15.60
N GLU A 790 6.99 -31.09 -16.53
CA GLU A 790 8.12 -32.00 -16.76
C GLU A 790 9.34 -31.24 -17.30
N LYS A 791 9.12 -30.34 -18.27
CA LYS A 791 10.16 -29.52 -18.91
C LYS A 791 10.60 -28.34 -18.05
N TYR A 792 9.66 -27.69 -17.36
CA TYR A 792 9.90 -26.45 -16.61
C TYR A 792 9.97 -26.62 -15.08
N GLY A 793 9.97 -27.85 -14.56
CA GLY A 793 10.00 -28.14 -13.13
C GLY A 793 11.11 -27.41 -12.35
N ARG A 794 12.30 -27.21 -12.95
CA ARG A 794 13.39 -26.44 -12.32
C ARG A 794 13.06 -24.96 -12.14
N GLN A 795 12.44 -24.35 -13.14
CA GLN A 795 11.96 -22.97 -13.07
C GLN A 795 10.82 -22.84 -12.05
N ILE A 796 9.89 -23.80 -12.02
CA ILE A 796 8.79 -23.85 -11.05
C ILE A 796 9.32 -23.93 -9.62
N THR A 797 10.21 -24.89 -9.30
CA THR A 797 10.82 -24.99 -7.96
C THR A 797 11.55 -23.71 -7.56
N LYS A 798 12.25 -23.07 -8.49
CA LYS A 798 12.97 -21.81 -8.21
C LYS A 798 12.02 -20.64 -7.96
N ALA A 799 10.90 -20.59 -8.66
CA ALA A 799 9.85 -19.59 -8.46
C ALA A 799 9.11 -19.80 -7.13
N LEU A 800 8.88 -21.04 -6.72
CA LEU A 800 8.29 -21.37 -5.41
C LEU A 800 9.21 -20.96 -4.26
N LYS A 801 10.54 -21.15 -4.38
CA LYS A 801 11.51 -20.65 -3.39
C LYS A 801 11.54 -19.13 -3.29
N PHE A 802 11.43 -18.43 -4.43
CA PHE A 802 11.27 -16.98 -4.43
C PHE A 802 9.97 -16.55 -3.73
N LEU A 803 8.84 -17.19 -4.04
CA LEU A 803 7.56 -16.89 -3.37
C LEU A 803 7.64 -17.15 -1.85
N ALA A 804 8.38 -18.17 -1.43
CA ALA A 804 8.64 -18.42 -0.01
C ALA A 804 9.44 -17.30 0.66
N SER A 805 10.48 -16.75 0.02
CA SER A 805 11.28 -15.65 0.59
C SER A 805 10.55 -14.30 0.60
N GLN A 806 9.40 -14.20 -0.07
CA GLN A 806 8.52 -13.02 -0.04
C GLN A 806 7.29 -13.18 0.86
N GLN A 807 7.18 -14.30 1.61
CA GLN A 807 6.12 -14.50 2.59
C GLN A 807 6.54 -14.00 3.97
N ASN A 808 5.68 -13.22 4.62
CA ASN A 808 5.96 -12.52 5.87
C ASN A 808 5.54 -13.32 7.12
N THR A 809 5.86 -12.79 8.30
CA THR A 809 5.61 -13.42 9.61
C THR A 809 4.12 -13.62 9.92
N ASP A 810 3.23 -12.81 9.36
CA ASP A 810 1.76 -12.95 9.46
C ASP A 810 1.15 -13.98 8.46
N GLY A 811 1.92 -14.36 7.43
CA GLY A 811 1.49 -15.26 6.36
C GLY A 811 1.13 -14.58 5.05
N GLY A 812 0.97 -13.25 5.04
CA GLY A 812 0.82 -12.46 3.82
C GLY A 812 2.13 -12.32 3.05
N PHE A 813 2.10 -11.60 1.93
CA PHE A 813 3.23 -11.49 1.00
C PHE A 813 3.55 -10.04 0.64
N ASN A 814 4.82 -9.76 0.39
CA ASN A 814 5.28 -8.50 -0.21
C ASN A 814 4.80 -8.39 -1.67
N VAL A 815 4.77 -7.17 -2.23
CA VAL A 815 4.37 -6.95 -3.64
C VAL A 815 5.47 -7.38 -4.61
N ALA A 816 6.72 -7.12 -4.26
CA ALA A 816 7.94 -7.46 -4.99
C ALA A 816 9.09 -7.73 -4.00
N GLU A 817 10.25 -8.14 -4.51
CA GLU A 817 11.51 -8.22 -3.74
C GLU A 817 12.04 -6.83 -3.39
N GLU A 818 11.89 -5.87 -4.30
CA GLU A 818 12.25 -4.47 -4.14
C GLU A 818 11.07 -3.64 -3.57
N GLY A 819 11.39 -2.62 -2.78
CA GLY A 819 10.42 -1.65 -2.26
C GLY A 819 10.05 -1.85 -0.78
N GLN A 820 8.87 -1.36 -0.39
CA GLN A 820 8.40 -1.41 0.99
C GLN A 820 7.98 -2.84 1.38
N ARG A 821 8.66 -3.43 2.36
CA ARG A 821 8.25 -4.73 2.95
C ARG A 821 7.01 -4.55 3.82
N GLY A 822 6.09 -5.50 3.73
CA GLY A 822 4.77 -5.48 4.36
C GLY A 822 3.77 -6.33 3.58
N SER A 823 2.82 -6.94 4.26
CA SER A 823 1.86 -7.87 3.64
C SER A 823 0.75 -7.14 2.89
N ASP A 824 0.79 -7.19 1.56
CA ASP A 824 -0.29 -6.72 0.69
C ASP A 824 -1.32 -7.83 0.43
N LEU A 825 -2.60 -7.45 0.47
CA LEU A 825 -3.71 -8.36 0.32
C LEU A 825 -3.84 -8.91 -1.12
N ARG A 826 -3.53 -8.11 -2.15
CA ARG A 826 -3.62 -8.54 -3.55
C ARG A 826 -2.50 -9.51 -3.89
N ALA A 827 -1.25 -9.14 -3.61
CA ALA A 827 -0.08 -10.01 -3.73
C ALA A 827 -0.29 -11.34 -2.96
N SER A 828 -0.85 -11.29 -1.75
CA SER A 828 -1.17 -12.49 -0.97
C SER A 828 -2.17 -13.41 -1.66
N THR A 829 -3.28 -12.89 -2.22
CA THR A 829 -4.23 -13.72 -2.96
C THR A 829 -3.59 -14.39 -4.19
N GLN A 830 -2.76 -13.64 -4.91
CA GLN A 830 -2.11 -14.10 -6.14
C GLN A 830 -1.04 -15.16 -5.83
N ALA A 831 -0.21 -14.92 -4.81
CA ALA A 831 0.84 -15.82 -4.36
C ALA A 831 0.27 -17.15 -3.82
N VAL A 832 -0.73 -17.10 -2.93
CA VAL A 832 -1.33 -18.29 -2.31
C VAL A 832 -2.02 -19.19 -3.34
N GLY A 833 -2.73 -18.60 -4.31
CA GLY A 833 -3.33 -19.36 -5.41
C GLY A 833 -2.29 -19.90 -6.39
N GLY A 834 -1.41 -19.03 -6.89
CA GLY A 834 -0.49 -19.37 -7.98
C GLY A 834 0.62 -20.34 -7.59
N SER A 835 1.04 -20.35 -6.32
CA SER A 835 2.01 -21.33 -5.78
C SER A 835 1.55 -22.79 -5.87
N THR A 836 0.27 -23.04 -6.18
CA THR A 836 -0.24 -24.41 -6.42
C THR A 836 0.11 -24.95 -7.81
N GLY A 837 0.47 -24.10 -8.77
CA GLY A 837 0.66 -24.48 -10.18
C GLY A 837 -0.62 -24.85 -10.93
N ILE A 838 -1.80 -24.79 -10.30
CA ILE A 838 -3.05 -25.21 -10.93
C ILE A 838 -3.52 -24.13 -11.91
N SER A 839 -3.46 -24.42 -13.21
CA SER A 839 -3.98 -23.54 -14.26
C SER A 839 -5.46 -23.24 -14.07
N PHE A 840 -5.84 -21.96 -14.24
CA PHE A 840 -7.23 -21.50 -14.29
C PHE A 840 -8.11 -22.29 -15.27
N GLY A 841 -7.51 -22.84 -16.34
CA GLY A 841 -8.22 -23.66 -17.30
C GLY A 841 -8.76 -24.97 -16.71
N VAL A 842 -8.08 -25.55 -15.72
CA VAL A 842 -8.43 -26.84 -15.10
C VAL A 842 -8.83 -26.75 -13.62
N LEU A 843 -8.66 -25.59 -12.97
CA LEU A 843 -9.00 -25.37 -11.57
C LEU A 843 -10.46 -25.75 -11.26
N THR A 844 -10.67 -26.50 -10.17
CA THR A 844 -11.98 -26.86 -9.63
C THR A 844 -11.90 -27.16 -8.12
N ARG A 845 -12.96 -26.84 -7.38
CA ARG A 845 -13.15 -27.09 -5.95
C ARG A 845 -14.64 -27.23 -5.63
N SER A 846 -15.15 -28.46 -5.56
CA SER A 846 -16.51 -28.71 -5.08
C SER A 846 -16.71 -28.16 -3.67
N LEU A 847 -17.82 -27.44 -3.46
CA LEU A 847 -18.27 -26.98 -2.14
C LEU A 847 -19.31 -27.92 -1.49
N ALA A 848 -19.49 -29.13 -2.04
CA ALA A 848 -20.43 -30.10 -1.49
C ALA A 848 -20.09 -30.46 -0.03
N GLY A 849 -21.06 -30.29 0.87
CA GLY A 849 -20.91 -30.59 2.31
C GLY A 849 -20.30 -29.48 3.18
N THR A 850 -19.82 -28.38 2.60
CA THR A 850 -19.27 -27.23 3.36
C THR A 850 -20.37 -26.27 3.82
N THR A 851 -20.08 -25.36 4.76
CA THR A 851 -21.06 -24.40 5.35
C THR A 851 -20.50 -22.98 5.37
N PRO A 852 -21.32 -21.93 5.12
CA PRO A 852 -20.80 -20.57 5.16
C PRO A 852 -20.47 -20.19 6.61
N ASN A 853 -19.32 -19.54 6.82
CA ASN A 853 -18.91 -19.01 8.12
C ASN A 853 -20.02 -18.16 8.76
N PRO A 854 -20.28 -18.30 10.08
CA PRO A 854 -21.39 -17.61 10.74
C PRO A 854 -21.32 -16.10 10.59
N VAL A 855 -22.45 -15.48 10.24
CA VAL A 855 -22.62 -14.03 10.37
C VAL A 855 -22.62 -13.69 11.87
N PRO A 856 -21.71 -12.83 12.38
CA PRO A 856 -21.71 -12.45 13.78
C PRO A 856 -23.04 -11.78 14.15
N THR A 857 -23.78 -12.38 15.09
CA THR A 857 -24.91 -11.70 15.72
C THR A 857 -24.39 -10.47 16.48
N PRO A 858 -25.08 -9.31 16.42
CA PRO A 858 -24.67 -8.13 17.17
C PRO A 858 -24.73 -8.45 18.66
N SER A 859 -23.56 -8.61 19.28
CA SER A 859 -23.41 -9.06 20.65
C SER A 859 -23.88 -8.00 21.62
N THR A 860 -24.95 -8.32 22.37
CA THR A 860 -25.24 -7.58 23.61
C THR A 860 -24.03 -7.65 24.52
N THR A 861 -23.57 -6.49 25.00
CA THR A 861 -22.36 -6.32 25.81
C THR A 861 -22.20 -7.40 26.90
N PRO A 862 -21.01 -8.00 27.07
CA PRO A 862 -20.78 -8.99 28.11
C PRO A 862 -21.10 -8.44 29.50
N VAL A 863 -21.92 -9.17 30.26
CA VAL A 863 -22.11 -8.88 31.68
C VAL A 863 -20.87 -9.38 32.43
N ILE A 864 -20.25 -8.51 33.22
CA ILE A 864 -19.16 -8.89 34.12
C ILE A 864 -19.72 -9.84 35.18
N VAL A 865 -19.36 -11.13 35.10
CA VAL A 865 -19.68 -12.12 36.11
C VAL A 865 -18.56 -12.15 37.14
N THR A 866 -18.80 -11.55 38.30
CA THR A 866 -17.92 -11.70 39.47
C THR A 866 -17.98 -13.16 39.94
N PRO A 867 -16.85 -13.88 40.10
CA PRO A 867 -16.88 -15.28 40.52
C PRO A 867 -17.42 -15.45 41.95
N GLY A 868 -18.42 -16.32 42.12
CA GLY A 868 -18.99 -16.68 43.42
C GLY A 868 -19.92 -17.89 43.34
N ASP A 869 -19.74 -18.81 44.29
CA ASP A 869 -20.62 -19.91 44.71
C ASP A 869 -21.14 -20.92 43.66
N SER A 870 -20.31 -21.96 43.54
CA SER A 870 -20.53 -23.29 42.97
C SER A 870 -21.89 -23.99 43.18
N ALA A 871 -22.20 -24.85 42.20
CA ALA A 871 -22.77 -26.21 42.31
C ALA A 871 -24.20 -26.45 41.77
N GLY A 872 -24.45 -27.70 41.33
CA GLY A 872 -25.79 -28.24 41.05
C GLY A 872 -25.98 -28.75 39.61
N SER A 873 -25.90 -30.07 39.41
CA SER A 873 -26.08 -30.70 38.09
C SER A 873 -27.53 -31.17 37.85
N ALA A 874 -27.93 -31.13 36.57
CA ALA A 874 -28.94 -31.97 35.91
C ALA A 874 -30.44 -31.94 36.33
N GLY A 875 -31.31 -32.02 35.32
CA GLY A 875 -32.63 -32.65 35.43
C GLY A 875 -33.85 -31.72 35.33
N GLY A 876 -34.70 -31.98 34.34
CA GLY A 876 -36.14 -31.66 34.38
C GLY A 876 -36.95 -32.96 34.18
N PRO A 877 -38.29 -32.90 33.98
CA PRO A 877 -39.19 -31.74 34.01
C PRO A 877 -40.30 -31.87 35.07
N GLY A 878 -41.05 -30.79 35.35
CA GLY A 878 -42.25 -30.86 36.19
C GLY A 878 -43.04 -29.55 36.25
N VAL A 879 -44.38 -29.63 36.19
CA VAL A 879 -45.30 -28.48 36.26
C VAL A 879 -46.25 -28.61 37.45
N VAL A 880 -46.30 -27.59 38.31
CA VAL A 880 -47.40 -27.33 39.25
C VAL A 880 -47.54 -25.82 39.50
N ASN A 881 -48.77 -25.33 39.66
CA ASN A 881 -49.10 -23.93 39.94
C ASN A 881 -49.55 -23.75 41.40
N ALA A 882 -49.14 -22.65 42.06
CA ALA A 882 -49.83 -22.15 43.26
C ALA A 882 -49.57 -20.65 43.54
N GLY A 883 -50.64 -19.95 43.93
CA GLY A 883 -50.76 -18.68 44.69
C GLY A 883 -49.59 -17.67 44.82
N GLY A 884 -49.88 -16.41 44.48
CA GLY A 884 -49.17 -15.24 45.03
C GLY A 884 -49.70 -14.79 46.42
N PRO A 885 -49.48 -13.54 46.88
CA PRO A 885 -48.98 -12.39 46.12
C PRO A 885 -47.88 -11.51 46.78
N GLY A 886 -47.11 -10.81 45.94
CA GLY A 886 -46.76 -9.40 46.17
C GLY A 886 -45.41 -9.04 46.83
N SER A 887 -44.41 -8.70 46.00
CA SER A 887 -43.72 -7.39 46.07
C SER A 887 -42.68 -7.20 44.94
N GLY A 888 -42.44 -5.94 44.54
CA GLY A 888 -41.10 -5.47 44.14
C GLY A 888 -40.53 -5.73 42.74
N GLY A 889 -41.20 -6.43 41.82
CA GLY A 889 -40.65 -6.71 40.48
C GLY A 889 -40.90 -5.63 39.42
N GLY A 890 -39.88 -4.85 39.03
CA GLY A 890 -39.96 -3.85 37.95
C GLY A 890 -39.63 -4.42 36.57
N GLY A 891 -40.66 -4.79 35.79
CA GLY A 891 -40.47 -5.37 34.45
C GLY A 891 -40.20 -4.34 33.33
N LEU A 892 -39.23 -4.63 32.46
CA LEU A 892 -39.05 -3.95 31.18
C LEU A 892 -40.08 -4.42 30.14
N ALA A 893 -40.34 -3.59 29.13
CA ALA A 893 -41.51 -3.74 28.26
C ALA A 893 -41.34 -4.80 27.16
N SER A 894 -42.42 -5.57 26.91
CA SER A 894 -42.54 -6.40 25.70
C SER A 894 -42.77 -5.54 24.46
N THR A 895 -41.84 -5.58 23.52
CA THR A 895 -41.91 -4.85 22.24
C THR A 895 -42.77 -5.54 21.18
N GLY A 896 -43.15 -6.81 21.38
CA GLY A 896 -43.96 -7.59 20.42
C GLY A 896 -45.35 -7.02 20.14
N GLY A 897 -45.89 -6.17 21.02
CA GLY A 897 -47.23 -5.57 20.85
C GLY A 897 -47.29 -4.31 19.96
N GLN A 898 -46.16 -3.65 19.67
CA GLN A 898 -46.20 -2.31 19.06
C GLN A 898 -46.19 -2.29 17.52
N ALA A 899 -45.69 -3.35 16.87
CA ALA A 899 -45.60 -3.42 15.40
C ALA A 899 -46.97 -3.25 14.70
N LEU A 900 -48.02 -3.90 15.22
CA LEU A 900 -49.38 -3.78 14.68
C LEU A 900 -49.98 -2.37 14.88
N GLY A 901 -49.67 -1.71 15.99
CA GLY A 901 -50.12 -0.34 16.25
C GLY A 901 -49.46 0.68 15.30
N LEU A 902 -48.16 0.52 15.05
CA LEU A 902 -47.41 1.35 14.10
C LEU A 902 -47.86 1.11 12.66
N ALA A 903 -48.11 -0.14 12.26
CA ALA A 903 -48.64 -0.47 10.94
C ALA A 903 -50.05 0.14 10.71
N ALA A 904 -50.93 0.10 11.71
CA ALA A 904 -52.24 0.73 11.64
C ALA A 904 -52.15 2.27 11.51
N ALA A 905 -51.24 2.91 12.26
CA ALA A 905 -51.00 4.34 12.16
C ALA A 905 -50.46 4.75 10.77
N ALA A 906 -49.51 3.97 10.23
CA ALA A 906 -48.97 4.20 8.88
C ALA A 906 -50.06 4.07 7.80
N ALA A 907 -50.94 3.07 7.89
CA ALA A 907 -52.05 2.90 6.95
C ALA A 907 -53.02 4.10 6.97
N VAL A 908 -53.34 4.64 8.15
CA VAL A 908 -54.17 5.84 8.29
C VAL A 908 -53.50 7.07 7.66
N LEU A 909 -52.19 7.24 7.85
CA LEU A 909 -51.43 8.35 7.25
C LEU A 909 -51.38 8.26 5.71
N VAL A 910 -51.18 7.06 5.15
CA VAL A 910 -51.22 6.83 3.69
C VAL A 910 -52.60 7.15 3.11
N LEU A 911 -53.68 6.72 3.77
CA LEU A 911 -55.06 7.02 3.35
C LEU A 911 -55.39 8.52 3.45
N ALA A 912 -54.91 9.21 4.49
CA ALA A 912 -55.06 10.65 4.63
C ALA A 912 -54.28 11.43 3.54
N GLY A 913 -53.05 11.02 3.25
CA GLY A 913 -52.24 11.59 2.16
C GLY A 913 -52.89 11.40 0.78
N TRP A 914 -53.38 10.20 0.50
CA TRP A 914 -54.14 9.91 -0.73
C TRP A 914 -55.40 10.78 -0.85
N GLY A 915 -56.16 10.94 0.24
CA GLY A 915 -57.30 11.86 0.31
C GLY A 915 -56.92 13.30 -0.02
N GLY A 916 -55.79 13.78 0.50
CA GLY A 916 -55.24 15.11 0.21
C GLY A 916 -54.85 15.30 -1.27
N VAL A 917 -54.25 14.28 -1.90
CA VAL A 917 -53.89 14.30 -3.33
C VAL A 917 -55.14 14.28 -4.22
N VAL A 918 -56.18 13.52 -3.84
CA VAL A 918 -57.46 13.49 -4.58
C VAL A 918 -58.22 14.83 -4.43
N ALA A 919 -58.23 15.43 -3.22
CA ALA A 919 -58.85 16.72 -2.98
C ALA A 919 -58.13 17.88 -3.71
N THR A 920 -56.79 17.86 -3.74
CA THR A 920 -56.02 18.90 -4.45
C THR A 920 -56.12 18.76 -5.97
N ARG A 921 -56.15 17.53 -6.52
CA ARG A 921 -56.49 17.30 -7.94
C ARG A 921 -57.88 17.83 -8.29
N LYS A 922 -58.91 17.57 -7.47
CA LYS A 922 -60.28 18.10 -7.71
C LYS A 922 -60.41 19.63 -7.58
N ARG A 923 -59.49 20.31 -6.89
CA ARG A 923 -59.46 21.79 -6.83
C ARG A 923 -58.76 22.43 -8.04
N ARG A 924 -57.79 21.76 -8.66
CA ARG A 924 -57.10 22.27 -9.86
C ARG A 924 -57.95 22.24 -11.13
N THR A 925 -59.07 21.53 -11.14
CA THR A 925 -60.04 21.48 -12.26
C THR A 925 -61.18 22.51 -12.16
N ALA A 926 -61.06 23.52 -11.29
CA ALA A 926 -62.17 24.42 -10.94
C ALA A 926 -61.84 25.93 -11.03
N VAL A 927 -60.66 26.32 -11.53
CA VAL A 927 -60.27 27.72 -11.76
C VAL A 927 -59.62 27.82 -13.13
N GLY A 928 -60.32 28.45 -14.07
CA GLY A 928 -59.94 28.53 -15.49
C GLY A 928 -61.11 29.04 -16.31
N GLY A 929 -61.40 30.32 -16.20
CA GLY A 929 -62.51 30.99 -16.88
C GLY A 929 -62.30 32.50 -16.93
N ASP A 930 -62.21 32.99 -18.15
CA ASP A 930 -62.28 34.38 -18.65
C ASP A 930 -61.20 35.41 -18.24
N LEU A 931 -60.62 35.99 -19.30
CA LEU A 931 -59.77 37.21 -19.43
C LEU A 931 -58.35 37.14 -18.84
#